data_AF-A0A1Q5BCS3-F1
#
_entry.id   AF-A0A1Q5BCS3-F1
#
_cell.length_a   1.000
_cell.length_b   1.000
_cell.length_c   1.000
_cell.angle_alpha   90.00
_cell.angle_beta   90.00
_cell.angle_gamma   90.00
#
_symmetry.space_group_name_H-M   'P 1'
#
loop_
_entity.id
_entity.type
_entity.pdbx_description
1 polymer ?
#
loop_
_entity_poly.entity_id
_entity_poly.type
_entity_poly.pdbx_seq_one_letter_code
_entity_poly.pdbx_strand_id
1 'polypeptide(L)'
;MRGGRLVVVGNGMVGQRFVEALRARDHDRRWRVTVLAEERRPAYDRVRLSAFFDGVGAAELNLHTPDDGVVLHLGEPVTTIDRTRRVVTTATGSHPYDALVLATGSYAFVPPVDGADLPGVFGYRTLDDLAAIREHARGRRTGAVIGGGLLGLEAANALRLLGLSTSVVEFAPRLMPVQVDEAGGAMLRRYVEELGVTPCLGVATTALRPGPDGTVATLELSDGRTVDAELVVVAAGIRPRDELARTAGLPLGPRGGVLVDATCRTADERIWAVGECAAVDGTCHGLVAPGYATAEVVADRLLGGAATFPGADTATKLKLLGVDVASFGDAHGTTPGCLDVTFTDPATRTYAKLVLSDDARTLLGGVLVGDASAYPTLRASVGGPLPAPPLALLAPAGGAPAGVGALPAAAQVCSCNAVTRADIDAAIAGGAGDVPALKACTRAGTSCGSCLPMLKQLLDAAGVRQSTALCEHFDAGRQELFDIVRVRGIRTFSQLIAEHGRGRGCDICKPMVASILASLGTGHVLDGEQASLQDTNDHFLANLQRDGSYSVVPRIPGGEITPEKLIVIGEVARDFRLYTKITGGQRIDLFGARVEQLPQIWRRLVDAGFESGHAYGKALRTVKSCVGETWCRYGVQDSVGLAVALELRYRGLRAPHKLKAAVSGCARECAEARGKDFGVIATETGWNLYLGGNGGFRPRHADLFATDLSTDELVTLIDRFLIYYIRTADRLQRTAAWLEAMEGGLDHLRAVLVDDSLGLCAELDAAMARHVASYSDEWRDVLADPERLRRFTSFVNAPDVPDPSITFTAERGQPVPARGAPPASGADRRRQPVALGLPEVRP
;
A
#
# COMPACT_ATOMS: atom_id res chain seq x y z
N MET A 1 19.81 -36.78 15.19
CA MET A 1 19.77 -37.95 14.26
C MET A 1 20.93 -37.85 13.29
N ARG A 2 21.47 -38.97 12.75
CA ARG A 2 22.39 -38.91 11.60
C ARG A 2 21.53 -38.62 10.36
N GLY A 3 21.92 -37.67 9.51
CA GLY A 3 21.09 -37.20 8.39
C GLY A 3 20.69 -38.30 7.39
N GLY A 4 19.64 -38.03 6.61
CA GLY A 4 19.04 -38.99 5.69
C GLY A 4 18.02 -38.37 4.73
N ARG A 5 16.99 -39.15 4.36
CA ARG A 5 15.86 -38.70 3.54
C ARG A 5 14.83 -38.00 4.42
N LEU A 6 14.51 -36.75 4.09
CA LEU A 6 13.48 -35.96 4.74
C LEU A 6 12.35 -35.70 3.77
N VAL A 7 11.14 -36.11 4.13
CA VAL A 7 9.93 -35.79 3.36
C VAL A 7 9.10 -34.75 4.12
N VAL A 8 8.69 -33.69 3.42
CA VAL A 8 7.80 -32.63 3.93
C VAL A 8 6.48 -32.72 3.18
N VAL A 9 5.38 -32.89 3.92
CA VAL A 9 4.03 -32.99 3.35
C VAL A 9 3.33 -31.65 3.51
N GLY A 10 3.26 -30.89 2.42
CA GLY A 10 2.70 -29.54 2.36
C GLY A 10 3.74 -28.46 2.11
N ASN A 11 3.47 -27.59 1.12
CA ASN A 11 4.29 -26.42 0.78
C ASN A 11 3.50 -25.11 0.96
N GLY A 12 2.81 -24.99 2.09
CA GLY A 12 2.25 -23.70 2.53
C GLY A 12 3.32 -22.78 3.12
N MET A 13 2.92 -21.62 3.64
CA MET A 13 3.85 -20.66 4.28
C MET A 13 4.75 -21.34 5.33
N VAL A 14 4.19 -22.20 6.17
CA VAL A 14 4.92 -22.88 7.25
C VAL A 14 5.84 -23.99 6.71
N GLY A 15 5.39 -24.75 5.70
CA GLY A 15 6.21 -25.77 5.06
C GLY A 15 7.44 -25.17 4.37
N GLN A 16 7.25 -24.06 3.64
CA GLN A 16 8.36 -23.30 3.04
C GLN A 16 9.30 -22.75 4.12
N ARG A 17 8.76 -22.16 5.20
CA ARG A 17 9.58 -21.66 6.31
C ARG A 17 10.40 -22.77 6.96
N PHE A 18 9.82 -23.96 7.15
CA PHE A 18 10.54 -25.11 7.69
C PHE A 18 11.73 -25.49 6.81
N VAL A 19 11.53 -25.55 5.48
CA VAL A 19 12.61 -25.85 4.53
C VAL A 19 13.70 -24.79 4.61
N GLU A 20 13.36 -23.51 4.56
CA GLU A 20 14.33 -22.40 4.67
C GLU A 20 15.12 -22.46 5.99
N ALA A 21 14.41 -22.67 7.11
CA ALA A 21 14.97 -22.78 8.45
C ALA A 21 15.95 -23.96 8.57
N LEU A 22 15.62 -25.11 7.97
CA LEU A 22 16.49 -26.27 7.96
C LEU A 22 17.72 -26.03 7.08
N ARG A 23 17.52 -25.54 5.86
CA ARG A 23 18.59 -25.32 4.88
C ARG A 23 19.59 -24.26 5.33
N ALA A 24 19.13 -23.23 6.04
CA ALA A 24 20.00 -22.22 6.63
C ALA A 24 20.92 -22.77 7.74
N ARG A 25 20.55 -23.87 8.39
CA ARG A 25 21.29 -24.47 9.53
C ARG A 25 22.03 -25.77 9.18
N ASP A 26 21.58 -26.48 8.15
CA ASP A 26 22.17 -27.75 7.71
C ASP A 26 23.31 -27.53 6.72
N HIS A 27 24.39 -26.86 7.18
CA HIS A 27 25.54 -26.50 6.35
C HIS A 27 26.21 -27.71 5.68
N ASP A 28 26.24 -28.85 6.38
CA ASP A 28 26.80 -30.12 5.89
C ASP A 28 25.86 -30.86 4.91
N ARG A 29 24.67 -30.30 4.63
CA ARG A 29 23.62 -30.90 3.77
C ARG A 29 23.31 -32.36 4.16
N ARG A 30 23.16 -32.60 5.46
CA ARG A 30 22.88 -33.92 6.05
C ARG A 30 21.53 -34.48 5.59
N TRP A 31 20.58 -33.62 5.25
CA TRP A 31 19.25 -34.01 4.80
C TRP A 31 19.05 -33.81 3.30
N ARG A 32 18.53 -34.85 2.63
CA ARG A 32 17.96 -34.76 1.27
C ARG A 32 16.47 -34.49 1.39
N VAL A 33 16.04 -33.31 0.98
CA VAL A 33 14.68 -32.82 1.23
C VAL A 33 13.80 -33.04 0.01
N THR A 34 12.67 -33.71 0.21
CA THR A 34 11.58 -33.84 -0.78
C THR A 34 10.33 -33.20 -0.21
N VAL A 35 9.78 -32.23 -0.91
CA VAL A 35 8.53 -31.54 -0.53
C VAL A 35 7.43 -32.00 -1.46
N LEU A 36 6.36 -32.55 -0.91
CA LEU A 36 5.19 -33.03 -1.64
C LEU A 36 4.01 -32.10 -1.34
N ALA A 37 3.49 -31.43 -2.36
CA ALA A 37 2.44 -30.42 -2.23
C ALA A 37 1.21 -30.77 -3.07
N GLU A 38 0.04 -30.74 -2.44
CA GLU A 38 -1.26 -30.91 -3.12
C GLU A 38 -1.53 -29.80 -4.13
N GLU A 39 -1.16 -28.56 -3.81
CA GLU A 39 -1.39 -27.43 -4.70
C GLU A 39 -0.40 -27.41 -5.88
N ARG A 40 -0.90 -26.96 -7.04
CA ARG A 40 -0.11 -26.85 -8.29
C ARG A 40 0.83 -25.64 -8.32
N ARG A 41 0.92 -24.89 -7.21
CA ARG A 41 1.70 -23.67 -7.09
C ARG A 41 2.67 -23.80 -5.92
N PRO A 42 3.88 -23.21 -6.04
CA PRO A 42 4.77 -23.07 -4.89
C PRO A 42 4.13 -22.24 -3.77
N ALA A 43 4.73 -22.31 -2.59
CA ALA A 43 4.32 -21.54 -1.42
C ALA A 43 4.14 -20.05 -1.73
N TYR A 44 3.06 -19.48 -1.23
CA TYR A 44 2.73 -18.07 -1.36
C TYR A 44 2.12 -17.52 -0.06
N ASP A 45 2.09 -16.19 0.07
CA ASP A 45 1.61 -15.48 1.25
C ASP A 45 0.09 -15.57 1.36
N ARG A 46 -0.39 -16.48 2.22
CA ARG A 46 -1.82 -16.65 2.51
C ARG A 46 -2.41 -15.56 3.38
N VAL A 47 -1.58 -14.87 4.17
CA VAL A 47 -2.03 -13.76 5.03
C VAL A 47 -2.39 -12.55 4.17
N ARG A 48 -1.76 -12.40 2.99
CA ARG A 48 -2.03 -11.31 2.04
C ARG A 48 -2.96 -11.71 0.89
N LEU A 49 -3.74 -12.78 1.02
CA LEU A 49 -4.63 -13.27 -0.04
C LEU A 49 -5.64 -12.21 -0.52
N SER A 50 -6.18 -11.40 0.40
CA SER A 50 -7.12 -10.32 0.08
C SER A 50 -6.54 -9.28 -0.90
N ALA A 51 -5.22 -9.07 -0.89
CA ALA A 51 -4.55 -8.14 -1.82
C ALA A 51 -4.66 -8.57 -3.30
N PHE A 52 -5.01 -9.83 -3.57
CA PHE A 52 -5.31 -10.31 -4.92
C PHE A 52 -6.45 -9.52 -5.59
N PHE A 53 -7.44 -9.09 -4.82
CA PHE A 53 -8.56 -8.28 -5.30
C PHE A 53 -8.18 -6.79 -5.48
N ASP A 54 -7.06 -6.36 -4.88
CA ASP A 54 -6.46 -5.03 -5.07
C ASP A 54 -5.49 -4.96 -6.26
N GLY A 55 -5.39 -6.05 -7.05
CA GLY A 55 -4.59 -6.12 -8.26
C GLY A 55 -3.18 -6.72 -8.09
N VAL A 56 -2.85 -7.23 -6.89
CA VAL A 56 -1.59 -7.95 -6.65
C VAL A 56 -1.62 -9.31 -7.34
N GLY A 57 -0.62 -9.58 -8.18
CA GLY A 57 -0.52 -10.84 -8.92
C GLY A 57 -0.03 -12.01 -8.07
N ALA A 58 -0.26 -13.25 -8.53
CA ALA A 58 0.23 -14.45 -7.86
C ALA A 58 1.77 -14.49 -7.71
N ALA A 59 2.50 -13.88 -8.65
CA ALA A 59 3.96 -13.78 -8.60
C ALA A 59 4.44 -12.91 -7.42
N GLU A 60 3.72 -11.83 -7.10
CA GLU A 60 4.06 -10.94 -5.98
C GLU A 60 3.74 -11.55 -4.61
N LEU A 61 2.87 -12.56 -4.57
CA LEU A 61 2.59 -13.33 -3.36
C LEU A 61 3.53 -14.53 -3.19
N ASN A 62 4.37 -14.85 -4.17
CA ASN A 62 5.24 -16.02 -4.13
C ASN A 62 6.27 -15.91 -3.00
N LEU A 63 6.37 -16.95 -2.17
CA LEU A 63 7.34 -17.09 -1.08
C LEU A 63 8.42 -18.13 -1.37
N HIS A 64 8.29 -18.87 -2.48
CA HIS A 64 9.22 -19.92 -2.80
C HIS A 64 10.59 -19.37 -3.21
N THR A 65 11.60 -19.83 -2.48
CA THR A 65 13.01 -19.61 -2.81
C THR A 65 13.60 -20.93 -3.35
N PRO A 66 14.06 -20.99 -4.61
CA PRO A 66 14.69 -22.19 -5.17
C PRO A 66 15.96 -22.60 -4.41
N ASP A 67 16.15 -23.91 -4.16
CA ASP A 67 17.36 -24.50 -3.55
C ASP A 67 17.66 -25.84 -4.24
N ASP A 68 18.86 -26.00 -4.79
CA ASP A 68 19.30 -27.22 -5.50
C ASP A 68 19.29 -28.49 -4.63
N GLY A 69 19.26 -28.35 -3.31
CA GLY A 69 19.16 -29.45 -2.35
C GLY A 69 17.73 -29.86 -1.99
N VAL A 70 16.72 -29.22 -2.58
CA VAL A 70 15.30 -29.44 -2.29
C VAL A 70 14.57 -29.85 -3.57
N VAL A 71 13.94 -31.01 -3.54
CA VAL A 71 13.08 -31.47 -4.64
C VAL A 71 11.63 -31.14 -4.29
N LEU A 72 10.98 -30.27 -5.07
CA LEU A 72 9.60 -29.85 -4.88
C LEU A 72 8.68 -30.51 -5.91
N HIS A 73 7.72 -31.29 -5.45
CA HIS A 73 6.65 -31.90 -6.24
C HIS A 73 5.34 -31.16 -6.01
N LEU A 74 4.85 -30.47 -7.04
CA LEU A 74 3.58 -29.73 -7.01
C LEU A 74 2.45 -30.55 -7.64
N GLY A 75 1.22 -30.36 -7.16
CA GLY A 75 0.07 -31.15 -7.63
C GLY A 75 0.14 -32.63 -7.24
N GLU A 76 0.92 -32.97 -6.22
CA GLU A 76 1.21 -34.34 -5.80
C GLU A 76 0.81 -34.52 -4.32
N PRO A 77 -0.50 -34.72 -4.03
CA PRO A 77 -0.96 -34.96 -2.68
C PRO A 77 -0.48 -36.32 -2.16
N VAL A 78 -0.04 -36.34 -0.90
CA VAL A 78 0.19 -37.58 -0.15
C VAL A 78 -1.14 -38.16 0.27
N THR A 79 -1.35 -39.44 0.00
CA THR A 79 -2.61 -40.14 0.31
C THR A 79 -2.50 -41.10 1.50
N THR A 80 -1.31 -41.67 1.74
CA THR A 80 -1.09 -42.62 2.83
C THR A 80 0.32 -42.52 3.41
N ILE A 81 0.44 -42.85 4.70
CA ILE A 81 1.70 -42.97 5.44
C ILE A 81 1.81 -44.41 5.96
N ASP A 82 2.81 -45.16 5.51
CA ASP A 82 3.18 -46.45 6.08
C ASP A 82 4.35 -46.26 7.05
N ARG A 83 4.05 -46.29 8.35
CA ARG A 83 5.03 -46.07 9.42
C ARG A 83 6.02 -47.21 9.57
N THR A 84 5.60 -48.44 9.27
CA THR A 84 6.45 -49.64 9.39
C THR A 84 7.50 -49.65 8.28
N ARG A 85 7.07 -49.38 7.03
CA ARG A 85 7.97 -49.30 5.87
C ARG A 85 8.67 -47.95 5.75
N ARG A 86 8.21 -46.92 6.48
CA ARG A 86 8.68 -45.53 6.45
C ARG A 86 8.58 -44.94 5.05
N VAL A 87 7.39 -45.03 4.49
CA VAL A 87 7.10 -44.57 3.13
C VAL A 87 5.81 -43.75 3.16
N VAL A 88 5.81 -42.64 2.42
CA VAL A 88 4.55 -41.97 2.04
C VAL A 88 4.22 -42.29 0.59
N THR A 89 2.94 -42.40 0.27
CA THR A 89 2.47 -42.74 -1.08
C THR A 89 1.71 -41.56 -1.68
N THR A 90 1.96 -41.32 -2.97
CA THR A 90 1.26 -40.36 -3.82
C THR A 90 0.73 -41.10 -5.06
N ALA A 91 -0.01 -40.41 -5.93
CA ALA A 91 -0.47 -40.99 -7.19
C ALA A 91 0.68 -41.34 -8.17
N THR A 92 1.84 -40.69 -8.02
CA THR A 92 2.99 -40.86 -8.92
C THR A 92 4.03 -41.85 -8.37
N GLY A 93 3.98 -42.19 -7.08
CA GLY A 93 4.86 -43.22 -6.51
C GLY A 93 4.95 -43.24 -4.99
N SER A 94 6.00 -43.91 -4.51
CA SER A 94 6.30 -44.07 -3.09
C SER A 94 7.59 -43.35 -2.72
N HIS A 95 7.55 -42.57 -1.65
CA HIS A 95 8.66 -41.74 -1.17
C HIS A 95 9.13 -42.24 0.21
N PRO A 96 10.27 -42.95 0.29
CA PRO A 96 10.82 -43.41 1.56
C PRO A 96 11.42 -42.26 2.37
N TYR A 97 11.28 -42.32 3.69
CA TYR A 97 11.76 -41.28 4.60
C TYR A 97 12.52 -41.86 5.80
N ASP A 98 13.50 -41.11 6.27
CA ASP A 98 14.14 -41.30 7.58
C ASP A 98 13.51 -40.36 8.63
N ALA A 99 13.03 -39.19 8.20
CA ALA A 99 12.16 -38.29 8.95
C ALA A 99 11.04 -37.73 8.05
N LEU A 100 9.86 -37.51 8.64
CA LEU A 100 8.66 -37.00 7.98
C LEU A 100 8.14 -35.78 8.73
N VAL A 101 7.84 -34.70 8.02
CA VAL A 101 7.24 -33.49 8.58
C VAL A 101 5.89 -33.25 7.94
N LEU A 102 4.83 -33.27 8.76
CA LEU A 102 3.47 -32.93 8.35
C LEU A 102 3.26 -31.42 8.48
N ALA A 103 3.11 -30.75 7.34
CA ALA A 103 2.86 -29.32 7.21
C ALA A 103 1.58 -29.08 6.38
N THR A 104 0.57 -29.93 6.59
CA THR A 104 -0.67 -29.99 5.79
C THR A 104 -1.62 -28.83 6.07
N GLY A 105 -1.41 -28.07 7.14
CA GLY A 105 -2.19 -26.87 7.47
C GLY A 105 -3.65 -27.21 7.81
N SER A 106 -4.57 -26.42 7.29
CA SER A 106 -6.01 -26.54 7.55
C SER A 106 -6.85 -26.34 6.28
N TYR A 107 -8.09 -26.80 6.32
CA TYR A 107 -9.12 -26.52 5.31
C TYR A 107 -10.19 -25.57 5.87
N ALA A 108 -10.88 -24.86 4.97
CA ALA A 108 -12.01 -24.01 5.34
C ALA A 108 -13.18 -24.88 5.82
N PHE A 109 -13.67 -24.62 7.04
CA PHE A 109 -14.80 -25.33 7.59
C PHE A 109 -16.09 -24.81 6.95
N VAL A 110 -16.81 -25.71 6.27
CA VAL A 110 -18.15 -25.44 5.75
C VAL A 110 -19.17 -26.05 6.71
N PRO A 111 -20.01 -25.23 7.37
CA PRO A 111 -21.05 -25.75 8.25
C PRO A 111 -22.04 -26.64 7.49
N PRO A 112 -22.63 -27.67 8.13
CA PRO A 112 -23.61 -28.55 7.49
C PRO A 112 -24.94 -27.80 7.28
N VAL A 113 -25.01 -27.05 6.18
CA VAL A 113 -26.17 -26.27 5.75
C VAL A 113 -26.73 -26.92 4.49
N ASP A 114 -28.04 -27.07 4.41
CA ASP A 114 -28.71 -27.58 3.23
C ASP A 114 -28.37 -26.70 2.00
N GLY A 115 -27.90 -27.28 0.91
CA GLY A 115 -27.44 -26.56 -0.29
C GLY A 115 -26.01 -25.99 -0.23
N ALA A 116 -25.17 -26.38 0.75
CA ALA A 116 -23.76 -25.96 0.83
C ALA A 116 -22.88 -26.40 -0.35
N ASP A 117 -23.34 -27.36 -1.15
CA ASP A 117 -22.70 -27.90 -2.36
C ASP A 117 -23.20 -27.26 -3.66
N LEU A 118 -24.13 -26.29 -3.58
CA LEU A 118 -24.66 -25.60 -4.76
C LEU A 118 -23.55 -24.85 -5.53
N PRO A 119 -23.61 -24.80 -6.87
CA PRO A 119 -22.77 -23.92 -7.65
C PRO A 119 -22.91 -22.46 -7.19
N GLY A 120 -21.78 -21.76 -7.05
CA GLY A 120 -21.74 -20.39 -6.53
C GLY A 120 -21.45 -20.28 -5.03
N VAL A 121 -21.30 -21.40 -4.32
CA VAL A 121 -20.80 -21.47 -2.94
C VAL A 121 -19.31 -21.80 -2.93
N PHE A 122 -18.49 -20.94 -2.33
CA PHE A 122 -17.03 -21.04 -2.33
C PHE A 122 -16.44 -21.02 -0.93
N GLY A 123 -15.35 -21.76 -0.72
CA GLY A 123 -14.44 -21.51 0.39
C GLY A 123 -13.57 -20.27 0.15
N TYR A 124 -12.82 -19.85 1.17
CA TYR A 124 -11.88 -18.71 1.07
C TYR A 124 -10.52 -19.07 1.68
N ARG A 125 -9.65 -19.74 0.91
CA ARG A 125 -8.38 -20.26 1.45
C ARG A 125 -7.23 -20.33 0.45
N THR A 126 -7.50 -20.53 -0.82
CA THR A 126 -6.50 -20.73 -1.87
C THR A 126 -6.60 -19.67 -2.97
N LEU A 127 -5.52 -19.49 -3.76
CA LEU A 127 -5.58 -18.62 -4.95
C LEU A 127 -6.55 -19.15 -6.01
N ASP A 128 -6.79 -20.48 -6.05
CA ASP A 128 -7.79 -21.06 -6.93
C ASP A 128 -9.21 -20.69 -6.47
N ASP A 129 -9.48 -20.68 -5.16
CA ASP A 129 -10.75 -20.19 -4.61
C ASP A 129 -10.98 -18.73 -5.03
N LEU A 130 -9.97 -17.86 -4.88
CA LEU A 130 -10.10 -16.45 -5.23
C LEU A 130 -10.32 -16.24 -6.73
N ALA A 131 -9.65 -17.03 -7.57
CA ALA A 131 -9.85 -16.99 -9.01
C ALA A 131 -11.28 -17.43 -9.38
N ALA A 132 -11.79 -18.49 -8.75
CA ALA A 132 -13.15 -18.99 -8.96
C ALA A 132 -14.21 -17.98 -8.49
N ILE A 133 -14.03 -17.37 -7.31
CA ILE A 133 -14.90 -16.30 -6.80
C ILE A 133 -14.95 -15.12 -7.77
N ARG A 134 -13.78 -14.66 -8.24
CA ARG A 134 -13.70 -13.53 -9.18
C ARG A 134 -14.37 -13.83 -10.51
N GLU A 135 -14.26 -15.06 -11.00
CA GLU A 135 -14.92 -15.50 -12.23
C GLU A 135 -16.43 -15.54 -12.05
N HIS A 136 -16.91 -16.21 -10.99
CA HIS A 136 -18.34 -16.36 -10.71
C HIS A 136 -19.04 -15.04 -10.40
N ALA A 137 -18.32 -14.06 -9.84
CA ALA A 137 -18.86 -12.73 -9.57
C ALA A 137 -19.20 -11.93 -10.84
N ARG A 138 -18.69 -12.30 -12.02
CA ARG A 138 -18.95 -11.57 -13.27
C ARG A 138 -20.43 -11.61 -13.63
N GLY A 139 -21.03 -10.43 -13.77
CA GLY A 139 -22.44 -10.28 -14.12
C GLY A 139 -23.41 -10.52 -12.96
N ARG A 140 -22.90 -10.78 -11.75
CA ARG A 140 -23.70 -10.91 -10.52
C ARG A 140 -23.78 -9.58 -9.77
N ARG A 141 -24.79 -9.44 -8.91
CA ARG A 141 -25.08 -8.20 -8.19
C ARG A 141 -25.04 -8.37 -6.68
N THR A 142 -25.39 -9.54 -6.17
CA THR A 142 -25.47 -9.80 -4.73
C THR A 142 -24.51 -10.90 -4.30
N GLY A 143 -23.93 -10.73 -3.11
CA GLY A 143 -23.07 -11.73 -2.49
C GLY A 143 -23.29 -11.81 -0.99
N ALA A 144 -23.03 -12.97 -0.40
CA ALA A 144 -23.08 -13.15 1.04
C ALA A 144 -21.82 -13.87 1.56
N VAL A 145 -21.43 -13.55 2.79
CA VAL A 145 -20.38 -14.24 3.51
C VAL A 145 -20.96 -14.90 4.75
N ILE A 146 -20.71 -16.19 4.92
CA ILE A 146 -21.07 -16.93 6.14
C ILE A 146 -19.86 -16.91 7.08
N GLY A 147 -19.97 -16.15 8.16
CA GLY A 147 -18.92 -15.90 9.15
C GLY A 147 -18.49 -14.43 9.15
N GLY A 148 -18.54 -13.78 10.32
CA GLY A 148 -18.16 -12.40 10.58
C GLY A 148 -16.84 -12.26 11.35
N GLY A 149 -15.96 -13.27 11.27
CA GLY A 149 -14.59 -13.22 11.79
C GLY A 149 -13.61 -12.51 10.84
N LEU A 150 -12.31 -12.57 11.15
CA LEU A 150 -11.24 -11.94 10.36
C LEU A 150 -11.34 -12.25 8.84
N LEU A 151 -11.31 -13.53 8.49
CA LEU A 151 -11.39 -13.98 7.09
C LEU A 151 -12.73 -13.65 6.44
N GLY A 152 -13.82 -13.68 7.21
CA GLY A 152 -15.15 -13.36 6.71
C GLY A 152 -15.29 -11.90 6.32
N LEU A 153 -14.76 -10.99 7.13
CA LEU A 153 -14.74 -9.57 6.79
C LEU A 153 -13.77 -9.27 5.62
N GLU A 154 -12.67 -10.02 5.49
CA GLU A 154 -11.80 -9.96 4.30
C GLU A 154 -12.53 -10.40 3.02
N ALA A 155 -13.23 -11.52 3.09
CA ALA A 155 -14.07 -12.00 1.99
C ALA A 155 -15.18 -10.99 1.65
N ALA A 156 -15.80 -10.36 2.65
CA ALA A 156 -16.85 -9.38 2.43
C ALA A 156 -16.33 -8.15 1.66
N ASN A 157 -15.13 -7.67 2.02
CA ASN A 157 -14.47 -6.62 1.26
C ASN A 157 -14.11 -7.07 -0.17
N ALA A 158 -13.65 -8.31 -0.35
CA ALA A 158 -13.37 -8.86 -1.67
C ALA A 158 -14.62 -8.84 -2.58
N LEU A 159 -15.77 -9.30 -2.08
CA LEU A 159 -17.04 -9.26 -2.82
C LEU A 159 -17.47 -7.83 -3.17
N ARG A 160 -17.31 -6.89 -2.24
CA ARG A 160 -17.53 -5.46 -2.48
C ARG A 160 -16.63 -4.90 -3.58
N LEU A 161 -15.34 -5.24 -3.57
CA LEU A 161 -14.38 -4.80 -4.61
C LEU A 161 -14.73 -5.38 -5.99
N LEU A 162 -15.40 -6.53 -6.03
CA LEU A 162 -15.95 -7.12 -7.26
C LEU A 162 -17.28 -6.48 -7.69
N GLY A 163 -17.80 -5.51 -6.92
CA GLY A 163 -19.02 -4.76 -7.24
C GLY A 163 -20.32 -5.36 -6.70
N LEU A 164 -20.24 -6.35 -5.80
CA LEU A 164 -21.41 -7.01 -5.22
C LEU A 164 -21.93 -6.26 -3.99
N SER A 165 -23.26 -6.11 -3.90
CA SER A 165 -23.94 -5.78 -2.65
C SER A 165 -23.77 -6.96 -1.70
N THR A 166 -23.08 -6.73 -0.58
CA THR A 166 -22.54 -7.81 0.24
C THR A 166 -23.18 -7.85 1.63
N SER A 167 -23.66 -9.03 2.03
CA SER A 167 -24.12 -9.29 3.40
C SER A 167 -23.15 -10.21 4.15
N VAL A 168 -23.01 -10.03 5.47
CA VAL A 168 -22.21 -10.90 6.33
C VAL A 168 -23.11 -11.53 7.37
N VAL A 169 -23.27 -12.84 7.35
CA VAL A 169 -24.07 -13.60 8.30
C VAL A 169 -23.17 -14.14 9.39
N GLU A 170 -23.41 -13.75 10.64
CA GLU A 170 -22.63 -14.16 11.80
C GLU A 170 -23.56 -14.69 12.90
N PHE A 171 -23.19 -15.86 13.42
CA PHE A 171 -23.93 -16.54 14.47
C PHE A 171 -23.85 -15.78 15.80
N ALA A 172 -22.67 -15.22 16.11
CA ALA A 172 -22.48 -14.39 17.28
C ALA A 172 -23.26 -13.06 17.16
N PRO A 173 -23.61 -12.42 18.30
CA PRO A 173 -24.30 -11.12 18.29
C PRO A 173 -23.42 -9.95 17.81
N ARG A 174 -22.14 -10.20 17.52
CA ARG A 174 -21.15 -9.20 17.11
C ARG A 174 -20.17 -9.76 16.09
N LEU A 175 -19.56 -8.86 15.30
CA LEU A 175 -18.44 -9.16 14.41
C LEU A 175 -17.16 -9.42 15.21
N MET A 176 -16.27 -10.24 14.65
CA MET A 176 -14.98 -10.63 15.26
C MET A 176 -15.10 -11.08 16.74
N PRO A 177 -16.04 -11.98 17.08
CA PRO A 177 -16.40 -12.27 18.48
C PRO A 177 -15.25 -12.84 19.33
N VAL A 178 -14.22 -13.38 18.67
CA VAL A 178 -12.99 -13.90 19.29
C VAL A 178 -12.01 -12.78 19.63
N GLN A 179 -11.97 -11.69 18.86
CA GLN A 179 -10.95 -10.63 18.99
C GLN A 179 -11.47 -9.38 19.71
N VAL A 180 -12.74 -9.03 19.50
CA VAL A 180 -13.34 -7.79 20.03
C VAL A 180 -14.46 -8.10 21.00
N ASP A 181 -14.59 -7.23 22.00
CA ASP A 181 -15.69 -7.24 22.95
C ASP A 181 -16.92 -6.52 22.39
N GLU A 182 -17.94 -6.35 23.21
CA GLU A 182 -19.23 -5.81 22.79
C GLU A 182 -19.12 -4.37 22.25
N ALA A 183 -18.38 -3.51 22.97
CA ALA A 183 -18.21 -2.11 22.58
C ALA A 183 -17.33 -1.97 21.32
N GLY A 184 -16.24 -2.74 21.22
CA GLY A 184 -15.43 -2.80 20.00
C GLY A 184 -16.23 -3.34 18.81
N GLY A 185 -17.05 -4.37 19.02
CA GLY A 185 -17.93 -4.96 18.02
C GLY A 185 -19.00 -3.98 17.51
N ALA A 186 -19.59 -3.20 18.40
CA ALA A 186 -20.54 -2.14 18.05
C ALA A 186 -19.88 -1.04 17.19
N MET A 187 -18.64 -0.63 17.52
CA MET A 187 -17.90 0.34 16.72
C MET A 187 -17.55 -0.23 15.33
N LEU A 188 -17.07 -1.48 15.29
CA LEU A 188 -16.74 -2.18 14.05
C LEU A 188 -17.96 -2.32 13.13
N ARG A 189 -19.13 -2.64 13.69
CA ARG A 189 -20.39 -2.73 12.95
C ARG A 189 -20.70 -1.43 12.19
N ARG A 190 -20.58 -0.26 12.84
CA ARG A 190 -20.85 1.05 12.22
C ARG A 190 -19.97 1.28 10.98
N TYR A 191 -18.68 0.93 11.07
CA TYR A 191 -17.77 1.04 9.94
C TYR A 191 -18.14 0.11 8.79
N VAL A 192 -18.47 -1.15 9.09
CA VAL A 192 -18.84 -2.15 8.07
C VAL A 192 -20.11 -1.73 7.33
N GLU A 193 -21.12 -1.23 8.05
CA GLU A 193 -22.38 -0.73 7.48
C GLU A 193 -22.16 0.47 6.53
N GLU A 194 -21.33 1.44 6.92
CA GLU A 194 -21.03 2.62 6.10
C GLU A 194 -20.33 2.29 4.79
N LEU A 195 -19.62 1.16 4.75
CA LEU A 195 -18.92 0.69 3.55
C LEU A 195 -19.83 -0.06 2.59
N GLY A 196 -21.11 -0.18 2.93
CA GLY A 196 -22.12 -0.85 2.13
C GLY A 196 -22.17 -2.37 2.34
N VAL A 197 -21.62 -2.87 3.45
CA VAL A 197 -21.72 -4.27 3.85
C VAL A 197 -22.81 -4.40 4.90
N THR A 198 -23.76 -5.32 4.73
CA THR A 198 -24.89 -5.51 5.65
C THR A 198 -24.61 -6.64 6.64
N PRO A 199 -24.36 -6.36 7.93
CA PRO A 199 -24.17 -7.41 8.93
C PRO A 199 -25.52 -7.99 9.40
N CYS A 200 -25.67 -9.30 9.29
CA CYS A 200 -26.75 -10.12 9.85
C CYS A 200 -26.19 -10.88 11.06
N LEU A 201 -26.30 -10.29 12.25
CA LEU A 201 -25.70 -10.79 13.49
C LEU A 201 -26.71 -11.59 14.32
N GLY A 202 -26.23 -12.50 15.17
CA GLY A 202 -27.06 -13.30 16.06
C GLY A 202 -27.92 -14.35 15.35
N VAL A 203 -27.54 -14.73 14.13
CA VAL A 203 -28.35 -15.59 13.25
C VAL A 203 -27.50 -16.63 12.55
N ALA A 204 -28.06 -17.83 12.35
CA ALA A 204 -27.43 -18.90 11.58
C ALA A 204 -28.04 -18.98 10.18
N THR A 205 -27.26 -19.38 9.18
CA THR A 205 -27.79 -19.84 7.90
C THR A 205 -28.36 -21.25 8.08
N THR A 206 -29.62 -21.45 7.73
CA THR A 206 -30.32 -22.74 7.84
C THR A 206 -30.35 -23.49 6.52
N ALA A 207 -30.43 -22.78 5.39
CA ALA A 207 -30.37 -23.36 4.06
C ALA A 207 -29.89 -22.35 3.00
N LEU A 208 -29.39 -22.89 1.89
CA LEU A 208 -29.03 -22.21 0.66
C LEU A 208 -29.97 -22.72 -0.44
N ARG A 209 -30.66 -21.82 -1.13
CA ARG A 209 -31.65 -22.17 -2.15
C ARG A 209 -31.14 -21.83 -3.54
N PRO A 210 -31.31 -22.74 -4.52
CA PRO A 210 -30.91 -22.48 -5.89
C PRO A 210 -31.91 -21.53 -6.59
N GLY A 211 -31.39 -20.71 -7.49
CA GLY A 211 -32.17 -19.93 -8.42
C GLY A 211 -32.52 -20.72 -9.70
N PRO A 212 -33.15 -20.05 -10.69
CA PRO A 212 -33.55 -20.68 -11.95
C PRO A 212 -32.40 -21.28 -12.77
N ASP A 213 -31.17 -20.78 -12.60
CA ASP A 213 -29.97 -21.28 -13.28
C ASP A 213 -29.26 -22.43 -12.52
N GLY A 214 -29.85 -22.88 -11.41
CA GLY A 214 -29.30 -23.94 -10.55
C GLY A 214 -28.15 -23.50 -9.64
N THR A 215 -27.75 -22.22 -9.69
CA THR A 215 -26.75 -21.64 -8.78
C THR A 215 -27.41 -21.10 -7.52
N VAL A 216 -26.66 -20.90 -6.44
CA VAL A 216 -27.19 -20.28 -5.21
C VAL A 216 -27.80 -18.91 -5.52
N ALA A 217 -28.98 -18.64 -4.96
CA ALA A 217 -29.67 -17.35 -5.11
C ALA A 217 -30.11 -16.74 -3.79
N THR A 218 -30.35 -17.56 -2.76
CA THR A 218 -30.91 -17.08 -1.49
C THR A 218 -30.38 -17.87 -0.29
N LEU A 219 -30.08 -17.17 0.80
CA LEU A 219 -29.83 -17.74 2.12
C LEU A 219 -31.10 -17.65 2.95
N GLU A 220 -31.48 -18.74 3.61
CA GLU A 220 -32.48 -18.74 4.69
C GLU A 220 -31.77 -18.62 6.03
N LEU A 221 -32.28 -17.73 6.90
CA LEU A 221 -31.72 -17.48 8.23
C LEU A 221 -32.61 -18.07 9.33
N SER A 222 -31.99 -18.36 10.48
CA SER A 222 -32.65 -18.98 11.64
C SER A 222 -33.77 -18.15 12.27
N ASP A 223 -33.84 -16.85 11.97
CA ASP A 223 -34.90 -15.94 12.43
C ASP A 223 -36.03 -15.75 11.39
N GLY A 224 -36.00 -16.53 10.31
CA GLY A 224 -37.01 -16.50 9.24
C GLY A 224 -36.77 -15.44 8.17
N ARG A 225 -35.73 -14.59 8.29
CA ARG A 225 -35.32 -13.69 7.21
C ARG A 225 -34.65 -14.48 6.07
N THR A 226 -34.67 -13.88 4.89
CA THR A 226 -33.90 -14.33 3.73
C THR A 226 -32.91 -13.26 3.27
N VAL A 227 -31.80 -13.69 2.67
CA VAL A 227 -30.79 -12.80 2.07
C VAL A 227 -30.52 -13.24 0.64
N ASP A 228 -30.72 -12.34 -0.32
CA ASP A 228 -30.40 -12.59 -1.73
C ASP A 228 -28.87 -12.64 -1.92
N ALA A 229 -28.37 -13.71 -2.53
CA ALA A 229 -26.96 -13.89 -2.82
C ALA A 229 -26.76 -14.83 -4.00
N GLU A 230 -26.26 -14.29 -5.11
CA GLU A 230 -25.87 -15.05 -6.31
C GLU A 230 -24.46 -15.67 -6.19
N LEU A 231 -23.74 -15.32 -5.11
CA LEU A 231 -22.43 -15.82 -4.75
C LEU A 231 -22.33 -15.88 -3.22
N VAL A 232 -21.94 -17.04 -2.68
CA VAL A 232 -21.73 -17.23 -1.24
C VAL A 232 -20.28 -17.60 -0.96
N VAL A 233 -19.65 -16.91 -0.01
CA VAL A 233 -18.33 -17.27 0.52
C VAL A 233 -18.48 -17.80 1.94
N VAL A 234 -17.94 -18.98 2.19
CA VAL A 234 -17.97 -19.61 3.51
C VAL A 234 -16.64 -19.37 4.23
N ALA A 235 -16.72 -18.62 5.33
CA ALA A 235 -15.61 -18.22 6.18
C ALA A 235 -15.90 -18.51 7.67
N ALA A 236 -16.51 -19.66 7.96
CA ALA A 236 -16.94 -20.08 9.31
C ALA A 236 -15.81 -20.69 10.17
N GLY A 237 -14.55 -20.36 9.86
CA GLY A 237 -13.36 -20.88 10.52
C GLY A 237 -12.66 -21.98 9.73
N ILE A 238 -11.64 -22.58 10.35
CA ILE A 238 -10.79 -23.61 9.74
C ILE A 238 -10.77 -24.88 10.60
N ARG A 239 -10.39 -26.01 9.98
CA ARG A 239 -10.12 -27.29 10.66
C ARG A 239 -8.78 -27.86 10.23
N PRO A 240 -7.98 -28.40 11.17
CA PRO A 240 -6.68 -28.96 10.83
C PRO A 240 -6.83 -30.15 9.87
N ARG A 241 -5.93 -30.24 8.88
CA ARG A 241 -5.83 -31.38 7.96
C ARG A 241 -5.08 -32.53 8.63
N ASP A 242 -5.81 -33.34 9.39
CA ASP A 242 -5.28 -34.46 10.20
C ASP A 242 -5.58 -35.85 9.62
N GLU A 243 -6.12 -35.92 8.41
CA GLU A 243 -6.58 -37.14 7.76
C GLU A 243 -5.45 -38.16 7.61
N LEU A 244 -4.26 -37.70 7.21
CA LEU A 244 -3.07 -38.55 7.09
C LEU A 244 -2.62 -39.12 8.44
N ALA A 245 -2.65 -38.32 9.50
CA ALA A 245 -2.27 -38.76 10.84
C ALA A 245 -3.28 -39.77 11.38
N ARG A 246 -4.58 -39.52 11.16
CA ARG A 246 -5.67 -40.42 11.53
C ARG A 246 -5.51 -41.79 10.88
N THR A 247 -5.35 -41.83 9.56
CA THR A 247 -5.18 -43.09 8.81
C THR A 247 -3.87 -43.79 9.14
N ALA A 248 -2.82 -43.05 9.52
CA ALA A 248 -1.55 -43.60 9.99
C ALA A 248 -1.57 -44.08 11.46
N GLY A 249 -2.70 -43.95 12.16
CA GLY A 249 -2.82 -44.32 13.57
C GLY A 249 -1.94 -43.47 14.50
N LEU A 250 -1.71 -42.20 14.17
CA LEU A 250 -1.08 -41.24 15.06
C LEU A 250 -2.13 -40.61 15.98
N PRO A 251 -1.80 -40.37 17.27
CA PRO A 251 -2.71 -39.67 18.18
C PRO A 251 -3.08 -38.27 17.67
N LEU A 252 -4.31 -37.85 17.93
CA LEU A 252 -4.83 -36.55 17.55
C LEU A 252 -5.17 -35.71 18.79
N GLY A 253 -5.17 -34.39 18.63
CA GLY A 253 -5.58 -33.46 19.68
C GLY A 253 -7.08 -33.58 20.00
N PRO A 254 -7.53 -33.12 21.20
CA PRO A 254 -8.94 -33.19 21.60
C PRO A 254 -9.92 -32.49 20.64
N ARG A 255 -9.43 -31.49 19.89
CA ARG A 255 -10.20 -30.73 18.89
C ARG A 255 -9.74 -31.01 17.45
N GLY A 256 -9.08 -32.15 17.23
CA GLY A 256 -8.41 -32.51 15.97
C GLY A 256 -6.96 -32.00 15.90
N GLY A 257 -6.31 -32.29 14.78
CA GLY A 257 -4.90 -31.98 14.54
C GLY A 257 -3.98 -33.09 15.02
N VAL A 258 -2.78 -33.16 14.45
CA VAL A 258 -1.75 -34.14 14.79
C VAL A 258 -1.20 -33.81 16.18
N LEU A 259 -1.38 -34.71 17.15
CA LEU A 259 -0.89 -34.47 18.51
C LEU A 259 0.63 -34.51 18.53
N VAL A 260 1.22 -33.43 19.02
CA VAL A 260 2.67 -33.31 19.20
C VAL A 260 3.00 -32.72 20.56
N ASP A 261 4.17 -33.05 21.08
CA ASP A 261 4.72 -32.42 22.28
C ASP A 261 5.24 -30.99 21.97
N ALA A 262 5.71 -30.27 23.00
CA ALA A 262 6.37 -28.97 22.85
C ALA A 262 7.60 -28.99 21.91
N THR A 263 8.13 -30.15 21.55
CA THR A 263 9.22 -30.27 20.56
C THR A 263 8.70 -30.48 19.14
N CYS A 264 7.38 -30.44 18.96
CA CYS A 264 6.64 -30.65 17.72
C CYS A 264 6.78 -32.09 17.17
N ARG A 265 7.10 -33.06 18.04
CA ARG A 265 7.26 -34.47 17.71
C ARG A 265 5.99 -35.24 18.00
N THR A 266 5.61 -36.17 17.11
CA THR A 266 4.48 -37.08 17.35
C THR A 266 4.91 -38.25 18.25
N ALA A 267 3.97 -39.14 18.59
CA ALA A 267 4.28 -40.41 19.25
C ALA A 267 5.20 -41.34 18.41
N ASP A 268 5.30 -41.11 17.09
CA ASP A 268 6.30 -41.78 16.26
C ASP A 268 7.59 -40.94 16.22
N GLU A 269 8.71 -41.58 16.56
CA GLU A 269 9.99 -40.92 16.68
C GLU A 269 10.49 -40.21 15.42
N ARG A 270 9.97 -40.62 14.26
CA ARG A 270 10.39 -40.14 12.94
C ARG A 270 9.43 -39.15 12.32
N ILE A 271 8.29 -38.88 12.96
CA ILE A 271 7.22 -38.04 12.40
C ILE A 271 7.02 -36.82 13.30
N TRP A 272 7.00 -35.65 12.65
CA TRP A 272 6.82 -34.33 13.25
C TRP A 272 5.61 -33.65 12.59
N ALA A 273 5.04 -32.65 13.26
CA ALA A 273 4.01 -31.81 12.66
C ALA A 273 4.27 -30.33 12.98
N VAL A 274 4.02 -29.46 12.00
CA VAL A 274 4.23 -28.01 12.11
C VAL A 274 3.04 -27.24 11.53
N GLY A 275 2.83 -26.01 11.99
CA GLY A 275 1.75 -25.15 11.49
C GLY A 275 0.37 -25.53 12.03
N GLU A 276 -0.68 -25.15 11.31
CA GLU A 276 -2.07 -25.26 11.78
C GLU A 276 -2.54 -26.72 11.96
N CYS A 277 -1.89 -27.70 11.34
CA CYS A 277 -2.22 -29.12 11.54
C CYS A 277 -1.64 -29.69 12.84
N ALA A 278 -0.68 -29.00 13.48
CA ALA A 278 -0.03 -29.46 14.69
C ALA A 278 -0.84 -29.05 15.93
N ALA A 279 -1.28 -30.04 16.70
CA ALA A 279 -1.89 -29.85 18.01
C ALA A 279 -0.81 -29.93 19.10
N VAL A 280 -0.07 -28.83 19.29
CA VAL A 280 1.01 -28.75 20.28
C VAL A 280 0.41 -28.77 21.68
N ASP A 281 0.76 -29.79 22.47
CA ASP A 281 0.18 -30.08 23.77
C ASP A 281 -1.37 -30.05 23.75
N GLY A 282 -1.94 -30.55 22.64
CA GLY A 282 -3.38 -30.65 22.42
C GLY A 282 -4.05 -29.41 21.81
N THR A 283 -3.31 -28.34 21.50
CA THR A 283 -3.87 -27.10 20.94
C THR A 283 -3.36 -26.81 19.53
N CYS A 284 -4.29 -26.60 18.59
CA CYS A 284 -3.96 -26.09 17.26
C CYS A 284 -4.03 -24.56 17.23
N HIS A 285 -3.08 -23.93 16.54
CA HIS A 285 -3.03 -22.48 16.39
C HIS A 285 -3.26 -22.06 14.94
N GLY A 286 -4.37 -21.36 14.68
CA GLY A 286 -4.76 -20.85 13.36
C GLY A 286 -4.05 -19.55 12.94
N LEU A 287 -2.76 -19.42 13.25
CA LEU A 287 -1.98 -18.19 13.04
C LEU A 287 -0.59 -18.52 12.47
N VAL A 288 -0.07 -17.63 11.61
CA VAL A 288 1.22 -17.84 10.94
C VAL A 288 2.41 -17.84 11.90
N ALA A 289 2.40 -16.97 12.92
CA ALA A 289 3.53 -16.80 13.85
C ALA A 289 3.79 -18.07 14.69
N PRO A 290 2.76 -18.66 15.35
CA PRO A 290 2.89 -19.99 15.96
C PRO A 290 3.37 -21.06 14.96
N GLY A 291 2.85 -21.03 13.72
CA GLY A 291 3.29 -21.96 12.68
C GLY A 291 4.79 -21.84 12.36
N TYR A 292 5.31 -20.63 12.18
CA TYR A 292 6.75 -20.42 11.97
C TYR A 292 7.58 -20.85 13.18
N ALA A 293 7.12 -20.60 14.41
CA ALA A 293 7.82 -21.07 15.60
C ALA A 293 7.93 -22.61 15.63
N THR A 294 6.85 -23.34 15.32
CA THR A 294 6.92 -24.82 15.21
C THR A 294 7.88 -25.29 14.10
N ALA A 295 7.95 -24.56 12.97
CA ALA A 295 8.90 -24.86 11.90
C ALA A 295 10.36 -24.66 12.33
N GLU A 296 10.67 -23.58 13.05
CA GLU A 296 12.01 -23.32 13.60
C GLU A 296 12.41 -24.39 14.63
N VAL A 297 11.47 -24.81 15.49
CA VAL A 297 11.69 -25.90 16.46
C VAL A 297 12.04 -27.20 15.75
N VAL A 298 11.24 -27.64 14.77
CA VAL A 298 11.51 -28.91 14.09
C VAL A 298 12.82 -28.87 13.29
N ALA A 299 13.15 -27.73 12.66
CA ALA A 299 14.43 -27.56 11.97
C ALA A 299 15.63 -27.73 12.92
N ASP A 300 15.58 -27.13 14.12
CA ASP A 300 16.62 -27.28 15.15
C ASP A 300 16.71 -28.74 15.65
N ARG A 301 15.57 -29.36 15.96
CA ARG A 301 15.49 -30.71 16.52
C ARG A 301 16.01 -31.77 15.56
N LEU A 302 15.74 -31.64 14.26
CA LEU A 302 16.27 -32.54 13.22
C LEU A 302 17.80 -32.46 13.10
N LEU A 303 18.41 -31.33 13.47
CA LEU A 303 19.85 -31.12 13.44
C LEU A 303 20.55 -31.47 14.76
N GLY A 304 19.78 -31.88 15.79
CA GLY A 304 20.28 -32.33 17.09
C GLY A 304 20.16 -31.30 18.21
N GLY A 305 19.47 -30.18 18.00
CA GLY A 305 19.27 -29.16 19.01
C GLY A 305 18.19 -29.48 20.06
N ALA A 306 17.88 -28.48 20.88
CA ALA A 306 17.04 -28.60 22.08
C ALA A 306 15.84 -27.64 22.11
N ALA A 307 15.51 -27.00 20.98
CA ALA A 307 14.41 -26.04 20.92
C ALA A 307 13.05 -26.65 21.30
N THR A 308 12.22 -25.84 21.95
CA THR A 308 10.82 -26.14 22.30
C THR A 308 9.92 -24.98 21.91
N PHE A 309 8.65 -25.27 21.65
CA PHE A 309 7.63 -24.29 21.34
C PHE A 309 7.34 -23.43 22.56
N PRO A 310 7.49 -22.09 22.49
CA PRO A 310 7.40 -21.22 23.65
C PRO A 310 5.96 -20.85 24.04
N GLY A 311 4.96 -21.37 23.33
CA GLY A 311 3.56 -20.92 23.39
C GLY A 311 3.19 -20.02 22.21
N ALA A 312 1.89 -19.73 22.06
CA ALA A 312 1.36 -18.96 20.95
C ALA A 312 0.98 -17.53 21.36
N ASP A 313 1.57 -16.54 20.68
CA ASP A 313 1.04 -15.18 20.65
C ASP A 313 -0.21 -15.15 19.76
N THR A 314 -1.37 -14.85 20.36
CA THR A 314 -2.67 -14.74 19.68
C THR A 314 -3.00 -13.31 19.27
N ALA A 315 -2.08 -12.37 19.46
CA ALA A 315 -2.30 -10.98 19.07
C ALA A 315 -2.57 -10.88 17.57
N THR A 316 -3.58 -10.11 17.22
CA THR A 316 -4.00 -9.89 15.84
C THR A 316 -4.17 -8.40 15.60
N LYS A 317 -3.68 -7.93 14.45
CA LYS A 317 -4.01 -6.61 13.92
C LYS A 317 -4.52 -6.81 12.50
N LEU A 318 -5.77 -6.45 12.30
CA LEU A 318 -6.42 -6.47 11.01
C LEU A 318 -6.55 -5.03 10.52
N LYS A 319 -6.07 -4.76 9.32
CA LYS A 319 -6.40 -3.55 8.59
C LYS A 319 -7.37 -3.91 7.50
N LEU A 320 -8.64 -3.65 7.76
CA LEU A 320 -9.71 -4.04 6.87
C LEU A 320 -10.58 -2.85 6.57
N LEU A 321 -10.97 -2.68 5.30
CA LEU A 321 -12.05 -1.75 4.97
C LEU A 321 -11.75 -0.29 5.35
N GLY A 322 -10.46 0.06 5.52
CA GLY A 322 -10.04 1.40 5.99
C GLY A 322 -10.06 1.58 7.52
N VAL A 323 -10.35 0.51 8.27
CA VAL A 323 -10.40 0.47 9.73
C VAL A 323 -9.25 -0.38 10.26
N ASP A 324 -8.56 0.12 11.26
CA ASP A 324 -7.62 -0.70 12.03
C ASP A 324 -8.36 -1.35 13.21
N VAL A 325 -8.28 -2.67 13.31
CA VAL A 325 -8.73 -3.45 14.48
C VAL A 325 -7.52 -4.18 15.03
N ALA A 326 -7.29 -4.10 16.33
CA ALA A 326 -6.24 -4.85 17.00
C ALA A 326 -6.72 -5.47 18.31
N SER A 327 -6.21 -6.65 18.62
CA SER A 327 -6.47 -7.39 19.85
C SER A 327 -5.17 -8.04 20.31
N PHE A 328 -4.85 -7.96 21.60
CA PHE A 328 -3.61 -8.47 22.16
C PHE A 328 -3.79 -8.90 23.62
N GLY A 329 -2.99 -9.89 24.06
CA GLY A 329 -3.04 -10.41 25.42
C GLY A 329 -4.43 -10.92 25.82
N ASP A 330 -4.79 -10.73 27.08
CA ASP A 330 -6.12 -11.02 27.62
C ASP A 330 -7.14 -9.94 27.24
N ALA A 331 -7.46 -9.85 25.94
CA ALA A 331 -8.33 -8.82 25.39
C ALA A 331 -9.77 -8.82 25.96
N HIS A 332 -10.22 -9.95 26.49
CA HIS A 332 -11.57 -10.12 27.06
C HIS A 332 -11.62 -10.00 28.58
N GLY A 333 -10.49 -9.83 29.27
CA GLY A 333 -10.48 -9.76 30.73
C GLY A 333 -10.88 -11.08 31.40
N THR A 334 -10.33 -12.19 30.92
CA THR A 334 -10.58 -13.51 31.49
C THR A 334 -9.78 -13.78 32.77
N THR A 335 -8.72 -13.00 33.00
CA THR A 335 -7.91 -13.07 34.22
C THR A 335 -8.73 -12.62 35.43
N PRO A 336 -8.86 -13.45 36.49
CA PRO A 336 -9.63 -13.08 37.67
C PRO A 336 -9.14 -11.76 38.31
N GLY A 337 -10.08 -10.85 38.59
CA GLY A 337 -9.79 -9.57 39.26
C GLY A 337 -9.19 -8.49 38.35
N CYS A 338 -9.10 -8.72 37.03
CA CYS A 338 -8.60 -7.71 36.10
C CYS A 338 -9.46 -6.44 36.07
N LEU A 339 -8.83 -5.32 35.68
CA LEU A 339 -9.46 -4.01 35.56
C LEU A 339 -9.48 -3.56 34.11
N ASP A 340 -10.63 -3.03 33.66
CA ASP A 340 -10.79 -2.49 32.30
C ASP A 340 -10.69 -0.95 32.30
N VAL A 341 -9.86 -0.41 31.42
CA VAL A 341 -9.86 1.02 31.09
C VAL A 341 -10.30 1.17 29.64
N THR A 342 -11.39 1.91 29.41
CA THR A 342 -12.00 2.06 28.08
C THR A 342 -12.06 3.52 27.65
N PHE A 343 -11.92 3.75 26.35
CA PHE A 343 -12.10 5.02 25.67
C PHE A 343 -12.99 4.77 24.44
N THR A 344 -14.03 5.58 24.29
CA THR A 344 -14.94 5.50 23.14
C THR A 344 -15.23 6.90 22.63
N ASP A 345 -14.92 7.15 21.37
CA ASP A 345 -15.26 8.38 20.67
C ASP A 345 -16.09 8.06 19.42
N PRO A 346 -17.43 8.20 19.49
CA PRO A 346 -18.31 7.95 18.36
C PRO A 346 -18.14 8.93 17.18
N ALA A 347 -17.55 10.12 17.40
CA ALA A 347 -17.36 11.15 16.38
C ALA A 347 -16.14 10.84 15.50
N THR A 348 -15.03 10.44 16.12
CA THR A 348 -13.85 9.91 15.40
C THR A 348 -13.94 8.41 15.11
N ARG A 349 -14.99 7.75 15.63
CA ARG A 349 -15.27 6.31 15.48
C ARG A 349 -14.17 5.42 16.08
N THR A 350 -13.56 5.90 17.16
CA THR A 350 -12.48 5.19 17.85
C THR A 350 -13.02 4.47 19.08
N TYR A 351 -12.60 3.23 19.27
CA TYR A 351 -12.78 2.48 20.51
C TYR A 351 -11.44 1.88 20.93
N ALA A 352 -11.11 2.01 22.22
CA ALA A 352 -9.89 1.45 22.77
C ALA A 352 -10.13 0.93 24.19
N LYS A 353 -9.55 -0.22 24.51
CA LYS A 353 -9.59 -0.86 25.82
C LYS A 353 -8.23 -1.40 26.21
N LEU A 354 -7.84 -1.18 27.46
CA LEU A 354 -6.75 -1.86 28.14
C LEU A 354 -7.32 -2.74 29.25
N VAL A 355 -6.79 -3.95 29.37
CA VAL A 355 -7.06 -4.89 30.46
C VAL A 355 -5.83 -4.93 31.35
N LEU A 356 -6.00 -4.63 32.63
CA LEU A 356 -4.91 -4.48 33.61
C LEU A 356 -5.05 -5.50 34.75
N SER A 357 -3.96 -5.76 35.48
CA SER A 357 -4.01 -6.48 36.76
C SER A 357 -4.88 -5.77 37.80
N ASP A 358 -5.25 -6.49 38.85
CA ASP A 358 -6.05 -6.00 39.99
C ASP A 358 -5.44 -4.76 40.69
N ASP A 359 -4.11 -4.64 40.66
CA ASP A 359 -3.36 -3.49 41.16
C ASP A 359 -3.15 -2.35 40.14
N ALA A 360 -3.71 -2.49 38.93
CA ALA A 360 -3.57 -1.59 37.78
C ALA A 360 -2.13 -1.33 37.30
N ARG A 361 -1.15 -2.18 37.66
CA ARG A 361 0.26 -1.98 37.28
C ARG A 361 0.66 -2.69 35.99
N THR A 362 0.11 -3.88 35.74
CA THR A 362 0.52 -4.75 34.64
C THR A 362 -0.50 -4.72 33.51
N LEU A 363 -0.04 -4.54 32.27
CA LEU A 363 -0.90 -4.65 31.10
C LEU A 363 -1.11 -6.13 30.75
N LEU A 364 -2.34 -6.62 30.88
CA LEU A 364 -2.71 -7.99 30.55
C LEU A 364 -3.14 -8.15 29.09
N GLY A 365 -3.76 -7.12 28.50
CA GLY A 365 -4.26 -7.16 27.13
C GLY A 365 -5.01 -5.90 26.71
N GLY A 366 -5.68 -5.96 25.56
CA GLY A 366 -6.48 -4.83 25.07
C GLY A 366 -7.09 -5.04 23.70
N VAL A 367 -7.99 -4.11 23.34
CA VAL A 367 -8.72 -4.06 22.08
C VAL A 367 -8.66 -2.63 21.53
N LEU A 368 -8.36 -2.46 20.24
CA LEU A 368 -8.36 -1.18 19.54
C LEU A 368 -9.20 -1.31 18.26
N VAL A 369 -10.10 -0.37 17.99
CA VAL A 369 -10.95 -0.30 16.79
C VAL A 369 -10.99 1.14 16.28
N GLY A 370 -10.77 1.34 14.98
CA GLY A 370 -10.70 2.65 14.35
C GLY A 370 -9.25 3.14 14.27
N ASP A 371 -8.69 3.55 15.42
CA ASP A 371 -7.27 3.91 15.57
C ASP A 371 -6.51 2.82 16.34
N ALA A 372 -5.63 2.09 15.64
CA ALA A 372 -4.71 1.15 16.26
C ALA A 372 -3.24 1.59 16.10
N SER A 373 -2.98 2.89 16.10
CA SER A 373 -1.63 3.47 16.06
C SER A 373 -0.82 3.12 17.31
N ALA A 374 -1.47 3.06 18.48
CA ALA A 374 -0.86 2.67 19.76
C ALA A 374 -0.57 1.16 19.88
N TYR A 375 -1.09 0.33 18.97
CA TYR A 375 -0.95 -1.13 19.02
C TYR A 375 0.50 -1.62 19.19
N PRO A 376 1.50 -1.15 18.42
CA PRO A 376 2.87 -1.67 18.53
C PRO A 376 3.44 -1.48 19.93
N THR A 377 3.26 -0.30 20.52
CA THR A 377 3.73 0.03 21.87
C THR A 377 3.00 -0.78 22.92
N LEU A 378 1.66 -0.80 22.89
CA LEU A 378 0.85 -1.50 23.88
C LEU A 378 1.09 -3.02 23.86
N ARG A 379 1.17 -3.60 22.67
CA ARG A 379 1.49 -5.02 22.50
C ARG A 379 2.85 -5.38 23.10
N ALA A 380 3.85 -4.53 22.91
CA ALA A 380 5.19 -4.74 23.43
C ALA A 380 5.26 -4.64 24.97
N SER A 381 4.27 -4.01 25.60
CA SER A 381 4.14 -3.86 27.06
C SER A 381 3.31 -4.95 27.74
N VAL A 382 2.72 -5.91 26.99
CA VAL A 382 1.91 -6.99 27.58
C VAL A 382 2.75 -7.85 28.53
N GLY A 383 2.20 -8.13 29.72
CA GLY A 383 2.88 -8.83 30.82
C GLY A 383 3.86 -7.96 31.60
N GLY A 384 4.04 -6.69 31.21
CA GLY A 384 4.92 -5.72 31.87
C GLY A 384 4.16 -4.50 32.41
N PRO A 385 4.89 -3.54 33.02
CA PRO A 385 4.30 -2.32 33.54
C PRO A 385 3.80 -1.42 32.41
N LEU A 386 2.77 -0.62 32.70
CA LEU A 386 2.24 0.38 31.78
C LEU A 386 3.29 1.48 31.47
N PRO A 387 3.51 1.84 30.19
CA PRO A 387 4.49 2.85 29.81
C PRO A 387 4.04 4.29 30.12
N ALA A 388 2.75 4.53 30.36
CA ALA A 388 2.17 5.81 30.75
C ALA A 388 0.81 5.57 31.45
N PRO A 389 0.18 6.60 32.05
CA PRO A 389 -1.16 6.46 32.60
C PRO A 389 -2.16 5.93 31.57
N PRO A 390 -3.04 4.97 31.92
CA PRO A 390 -3.92 4.28 30.97
C PRO A 390 -4.70 5.20 30.03
N LEU A 391 -5.28 6.29 30.53
CA LEU A 391 -6.08 7.19 29.71
C LEU A 391 -5.24 7.95 28.67
N ALA A 392 -3.98 8.26 29.00
CA ALA A 392 -3.05 8.89 28.06
C ALA A 392 -2.61 7.92 26.95
N LEU A 393 -2.63 6.62 27.22
CA LEU A 393 -2.36 5.58 26.22
C LEU A 393 -3.54 5.32 25.28
N LEU A 394 -4.75 5.76 25.65
CA LEU A 394 -5.98 5.56 24.89
C LEU A 394 -6.45 6.80 24.11
N ALA A 395 -5.94 7.99 24.44
CA ALA A 395 -6.35 9.23 23.78
C ALA A 395 -5.79 9.33 22.34
N PRO A 396 -6.61 9.70 21.34
CA PRO A 396 -6.13 9.92 19.96
C PRO A 396 -5.10 11.06 19.90
N ALA A 397 -4.15 10.95 18.97
CA ALA A 397 -2.92 11.75 18.92
C ALA A 397 -3.14 13.27 19.04
N GLY A 398 -2.98 13.77 20.27
CA GLY A 398 -2.78 15.18 20.64
C GLY A 398 -1.80 15.36 21.81
N GLY A 399 -1.26 14.26 22.35
CA GLY A 399 -0.20 14.25 23.35
C GLY A 399 0.96 13.40 22.86
N ALA A 400 2.20 13.86 23.08
CA ALA A 400 3.41 13.18 22.66
C ALA A 400 3.40 11.71 23.17
N PRO A 401 3.47 10.69 22.29
CA PRO A 401 3.55 9.31 22.74
C PRO A 401 4.85 9.09 23.50
N ALA A 402 4.81 8.30 24.57
CA ALA A 402 6.02 7.80 25.22
C ALA A 402 6.91 7.12 24.16
N GLY A 403 8.15 7.59 24.04
CA GLY A 403 9.04 7.21 22.95
C GLY A 403 9.37 5.73 22.92
N VAL A 404 9.46 5.15 21.72
CA VAL A 404 9.83 3.74 21.44
C VAL A 404 11.19 3.34 22.04
N GLY A 405 12.01 4.32 22.46
CA GLY A 405 13.25 4.12 23.21
C GLY A 405 13.08 3.45 24.58
N ALA A 406 11.89 3.47 25.19
CA ALA A 406 11.65 2.91 26.52
C ALA A 406 11.27 1.42 26.55
N LEU A 407 11.28 0.72 25.40
CA LEU A 407 10.91 -0.69 25.31
C LEU A 407 11.96 -1.61 25.99
N PRO A 408 11.55 -2.60 26.82
CA PRO A 408 12.46 -3.61 27.36
C PRO A 408 13.16 -4.44 26.26
N ALA A 409 14.36 -4.95 26.52
CA ALA A 409 15.12 -5.76 25.56
C ALA A 409 14.36 -7.02 25.08
N ALA A 410 13.58 -7.65 25.97
CA ALA A 410 12.75 -8.82 25.64
C ALA A 410 11.46 -8.48 24.88
N ALA A 411 11.13 -7.20 24.71
CA ALA A 411 9.87 -6.79 24.10
C ALA A 411 9.79 -7.23 22.64
N GLN A 412 8.69 -7.86 22.26
CA GLN A 412 8.55 -8.40 20.92
C GLN A 412 8.18 -7.29 19.92
N VAL A 413 9.07 -7.02 18.95
CA VAL A 413 8.91 -5.99 17.92
C VAL A 413 8.20 -6.53 16.68
N CYS A 414 8.54 -7.73 16.21
CA CYS A 414 7.86 -8.38 15.08
C CYS A 414 7.23 -9.71 15.54
N SER A 415 5.90 -9.80 15.51
CA SER A 415 5.20 -11.05 15.86
C SER A 415 5.45 -12.16 14.84
N CYS A 416 5.29 -11.85 13.55
CA CYS A 416 5.37 -12.84 12.47
C CYS A 416 6.70 -13.61 12.43
N ASN A 417 7.81 -12.93 12.71
CA ASN A 417 9.15 -13.52 12.67
C ASN A 417 9.79 -13.66 14.06
N ALA A 418 9.00 -13.49 15.14
CA ALA A 418 9.44 -13.59 16.52
C ALA A 418 10.68 -12.73 16.87
N VAL A 419 10.77 -11.51 16.31
CA VAL A 419 11.91 -10.61 16.51
C VAL A 419 11.68 -9.72 17.72
N THR A 420 12.62 -9.74 18.66
CA THR A 420 12.62 -8.92 19.89
C THR A 420 13.35 -7.59 19.70
N ARG A 421 13.23 -6.68 20.68
CA ARG A 421 14.01 -5.45 20.73
C ARG A 421 15.50 -5.74 20.76
N ALA A 422 15.94 -6.74 21.53
CA ALA A 422 17.33 -7.18 21.59
C ALA A 422 17.86 -7.62 20.22
N ASP A 423 17.06 -8.34 19.42
CA ASP A 423 17.47 -8.76 18.07
C ASP A 423 17.65 -7.56 17.12
N ILE A 424 16.78 -6.55 17.25
CA ILE A 424 16.90 -5.30 16.50
C ILE A 424 18.15 -4.53 16.94
N ASP A 425 18.36 -4.36 18.24
CA ASP A 425 19.53 -3.65 18.78
C ASP A 425 20.83 -4.37 18.38
N ALA A 426 20.85 -5.71 18.41
CA ALA A 426 21.98 -6.51 17.96
C ALA A 426 22.23 -6.36 16.45
N ALA A 427 21.17 -6.30 15.63
CA ALA A 427 21.30 -6.06 14.19
C ALA A 427 21.81 -4.64 13.89
N ILE A 428 21.34 -3.64 14.64
CA ILE A 428 21.83 -2.26 14.57
C ILE A 428 23.31 -2.21 14.95
N ALA A 429 23.69 -2.82 16.08
CA ALA A 429 25.09 -2.92 16.51
C ALA A 429 25.96 -3.68 15.49
N GLY A 430 25.37 -4.63 14.76
CA GLY A 430 25.96 -5.35 13.64
C GLY A 430 26.03 -4.57 12.32
N GLY A 431 25.61 -3.30 12.29
CA GLY A 431 25.72 -2.42 11.12
C GLY A 431 24.45 -2.22 10.29
N ALA A 432 23.29 -2.70 10.75
CA ALA A 432 22.02 -2.45 10.07
C ALA A 432 21.59 -0.98 10.23
N GLY A 433 21.88 -0.16 9.21
CA GLY A 433 21.65 1.30 9.23
C GLY A 433 20.28 1.77 8.74
N ASP A 434 19.45 0.88 8.20
CA ASP A 434 18.15 1.22 7.63
C ASP A 434 17.14 0.05 7.74
N VAL A 435 15.87 0.32 7.39
CA VAL A 435 14.81 -0.70 7.44
C VAL A 435 15.06 -1.88 6.50
N PRO A 436 15.54 -1.69 5.24
CA PRO A 436 15.96 -2.81 4.39
C PRO A 436 17.03 -3.71 5.03
N ALA A 437 18.07 -3.14 5.65
CA ALA A 437 19.11 -3.90 6.33
C ALA A 437 18.56 -4.64 7.55
N LEU A 438 17.70 -3.99 8.35
CA LEU A 438 17.00 -4.67 9.45
C LEU A 438 16.13 -5.83 8.97
N LYS A 439 15.43 -5.67 7.85
CA LYS A 439 14.66 -6.74 7.21
C LYS A 439 15.55 -7.90 6.80
N ALA A 440 16.69 -7.61 6.17
CA ALA A 440 17.62 -8.63 5.71
C ALA A 440 18.23 -9.41 6.89
N CYS A 441 18.64 -8.71 7.95
CA CYS A 441 19.29 -9.33 9.12
C CYS A 441 18.30 -10.08 10.02
N THR A 442 17.14 -9.48 10.31
CA THR A 442 16.23 -9.98 11.36
C THR A 442 14.95 -10.61 10.81
N ARG A 443 14.64 -10.40 9.52
CA ARG A 443 13.34 -10.73 8.90
C ARG A 443 12.16 -9.94 9.50
N ALA A 444 12.40 -8.92 10.34
CA ALA A 444 11.31 -8.09 10.86
C ALA A 444 10.59 -7.35 9.72
N GLY A 445 9.27 -7.46 9.65
CA GLY A 445 8.45 -6.73 8.68
C GLY A 445 8.45 -7.30 7.25
N THR A 446 8.93 -8.53 7.06
CA THR A 446 8.88 -9.25 5.77
C THR A 446 7.58 -10.04 5.54
N SER A 447 6.80 -10.32 6.60
CA SER A 447 5.51 -11.03 6.48
C SER A 447 4.32 -10.06 6.40
N CYS A 448 3.75 -9.61 7.53
CA CYS A 448 2.59 -8.70 7.52
C CYS A 448 2.94 -7.20 7.44
N GLY A 449 4.20 -6.83 7.64
CA GLY A 449 4.67 -5.43 7.60
C GLY A 449 4.21 -4.54 8.76
N SER A 450 3.54 -5.08 9.80
CA SER A 450 2.97 -4.27 10.89
C SER A 450 4.01 -3.51 11.72
N CYS A 451 5.21 -4.06 11.86
CA CYS A 451 6.29 -3.48 12.67
C CYS A 451 7.15 -2.44 11.93
N LEU A 452 6.92 -2.19 10.63
CA LEU A 452 7.76 -1.28 9.83
C LEU A 452 7.87 0.14 10.38
N PRO A 453 6.80 0.78 10.90
CA PRO A 453 6.93 2.09 11.54
C PRO A 453 7.81 2.04 12.79
N MET A 454 7.68 0.98 13.60
CA MET A 454 8.47 0.78 14.81
C MET A 454 9.96 0.58 14.50
N LEU A 455 10.30 -0.15 13.43
CA LEU A 455 11.70 -0.31 13.00
C LEU A 455 12.37 1.04 12.69
N LYS A 456 11.64 1.98 12.06
CA LYS A 456 12.15 3.34 11.80
C LYS A 456 12.40 4.10 13.10
N GLN A 457 11.43 4.07 14.02
CA GLN A 457 11.57 4.75 15.32
C GLN A 457 12.69 4.14 16.18
N LEU A 458 12.93 2.84 16.07
CA LEU A 458 14.03 2.14 16.77
C LEU A 458 15.41 2.51 16.21
N LEU A 459 15.54 2.62 14.89
CA LEU A 459 16.77 3.14 14.25
C LEU A 459 17.06 4.57 14.72
N ASP A 460 16.04 5.44 14.71
CA ASP A 460 16.16 6.82 15.17
C ASP A 460 16.54 6.89 16.66
N ALA A 461 15.89 6.08 17.51
CA ALA A 461 16.16 6.03 18.94
C ALA A 461 17.54 5.44 19.30
N ALA A 462 18.08 4.55 18.45
CA ALA A 462 19.43 4.00 18.60
C ALA A 462 20.53 4.97 18.16
N GLY A 463 20.18 6.19 17.74
CA GLY A 463 21.14 7.17 17.25
C GLY A 463 21.77 6.77 15.91
N VAL A 464 21.18 5.81 15.20
CA VAL A 464 21.56 5.50 13.83
C VAL A 464 21.19 6.72 13.01
N ARG A 465 22.20 7.51 12.66
CA ARG A 465 22.01 8.66 11.79
C ARG A 465 21.54 8.11 10.45
N GLN A 466 20.24 8.18 10.19
CA GLN A 466 19.73 7.81 8.88
C GLN A 466 20.48 8.66 7.87
N SER A 467 21.08 7.97 6.89
CA SER A 467 21.89 8.64 5.90
C SER A 467 21.05 9.73 5.24
N THR A 468 21.52 10.97 5.29
CA THR A 468 20.94 12.06 4.50
C THR A 468 21.32 11.93 3.03
N ALA A 469 22.19 10.96 2.68
CA ALA A 469 22.55 10.68 1.31
C ALA A 469 21.33 10.42 0.45
N LEU A 470 21.28 11.11 -0.69
CA LEU A 470 20.20 10.95 -1.65
C LEU A 470 20.12 9.51 -2.19
N CYS A 471 21.27 8.92 -2.51
CA CYS A 471 21.42 7.56 -3.04
C CYS A 471 22.90 7.16 -3.03
N GLU A 472 23.23 5.97 -3.55
CA GLU A 472 24.61 5.49 -3.67
C GLU A 472 25.56 6.41 -4.45
N HIS A 473 25.04 7.34 -5.26
CA HIS A 473 25.83 8.26 -6.10
C HIS A 473 26.17 9.58 -5.39
N PHE A 474 25.42 9.99 -4.36
CA PHE A 474 25.57 11.29 -3.69
C PHE A 474 25.37 11.12 -2.18
N ASP A 475 26.40 11.45 -1.40
CA ASP A 475 26.34 11.40 0.08
C ASP A 475 25.56 12.58 0.68
N ALA A 476 25.30 13.61 -0.12
CA ALA A 476 24.51 14.78 0.24
C ALA A 476 23.01 14.54 0.01
N GLY A 477 22.18 15.18 0.84
CA GLY A 477 20.72 15.20 0.69
C GLY A 477 20.25 16.15 -0.39
N ARG A 478 18.94 16.15 -0.69
CA ARG A 478 18.36 17.02 -1.74
C ARG A 478 18.66 18.50 -1.47
N GLN A 479 18.43 18.97 -0.25
CA GLN A 479 18.63 20.38 0.10
C GLN A 479 20.09 20.80 -0.08
N GLU A 480 21.03 19.99 0.40
CA GLU A 480 22.47 20.23 0.24
C GLU A 480 22.88 20.26 -1.25
N LEU A 481 22.36 19.34 -2.06
CA LEU A 481 22.60 19.32 -3.50
C LEU A 481 22.00 20.55 -4.20
N PHE A 482 20.82 21.01 -3.77
CA PHE A 482 20.22 22.25 -4.28
C PHE A 482 21.15 23.44 -4.02
N ASP A 483 21.68 23.56 -2.80
CA ASP A 483 22.60 24.63 -2.43
C ASP A 483 23.94 24.52 -3.16
N ILE A 484 24.49 23.32 -3.33
CA ILE A 484 25.71 23.09 -4.13
C ILE A 484 25.50 23.59 -5.55
N VAL A 485 24.43 23.15 -6.23
CA VAL A 485 24.15 23.54 -7.62
C VAL A 485 23.99 25.06 -7.74
N ARG A 486 23.25 25.67 -6.81
CA ARG A 486 23.00 27.12 -6.80
C ARG A 486 24.29 27.92 -6.55
N VAL A 487 25.03 27.61 -5.49
CA VAL A 487 26.20 28.38 -5.04
C VAL A 487 27.37 28.22 -5.99
N ARG A 488 27.58 27.01 -6.53
CA ARG A 488 28.66 26.72 -7.48
C ARG A 488 28.28 27.07 -8.93
N GLY A 489 27.02 27.39 -9.18
CA GLY A 489 26.51 27.70 -10.52
C GLY A 489 26.57 26.52 -11.48
N ILE A 490 26.46 25.29 -10.98
CA ILE A 490 26.51 24.07 -11.80
C ILE A 490 25.27 24.01 -12.70
N ARG A 491 25.48 23.67 -13.98
CA ARG A 491 24.42 23.69 -15.01
C ARG A 491 24.10 22.31 -15.59
N THR A 492 24.92 21.31 -15.30
CA THR A 492 24.82 19.96 -15.88
C THR A 492 24.94 18.90 -14.78
N PHE A 493 24.20 17.81 -14.93
CA PHE A 493 24.35 16.61 -14.13
C PHE A 493 25.74 16.00 -14.27
N SER A 494 26.31 16.00 -15.48
CA SER A 494 27.67 15.48 -15.70
C SER A 494 28.71 16.23 -14.87
N GLN A 495 28.59 17.55 -14.74
CA GLN A 495 29.45 18.34 -13.86
C GLN A 495 29.16 18.03 -12.38
N LEU A 496 27.88 18.00 -11.97
CA LEU A 496 27.51 17.75 -10.58
C LEU A 496 28.00 16.38 -10.07
N ILE A 497 27.81 15.32 -10.86
CA ILE A 497 28.22 13.97 -10.45
C ILE A 497 29.74 13.80 -10.48
N ALA A 498 30.46 14.51 -11.34
CA ALA A 498 31.92 14.47 -11.37
C ALA A 498 32.55 15.22 -10.19
N GLU A 499 31.99 16.37 -9.80
CA GLU A 499 32.53 17.20 -8.72
C GLU A 499 32.05 16.77 -7.33
N HIS A 500 30.82 16.26 -7.21
CA HIS A 500 30.14 16.04 -5.91
C HIS A 500 29.48 14.67 -5.77
N GLY A 501 29.68 13.76 -6.72
CA GLY A 501 29.12 12.41 -6.68
C GLY A 501 30.09 11.36 -7.22
N ARG A 502 29.53 10.23 -7.61
CA ARG A 502 30.25 9.08 -8.19
C ARG A 502 29.34 8.28 -9.11
N GLY A 503 29.90 7.57 -10.08
CA GLY A 503 29.14 6.68 -10.99
C GLY A 503 28.41 7.41 -12.14
N ARG A 504 27.35 6.80 -12.66
CA ARG A 504 26.57 7.31 -13.82
C ARG A 504 25.16 7.82 -13.46
N GLY A 505 24.80 7.76 -12.19
CA GLY A 505 23.47 8.11 -11.68
C GLY A 505 22.43 7.01 -11.87
N CYS A 506 21.42 7.01 -11.00
CA CYS A 506 20.26 6.10 -11.02
C CYS A 506 18.94 6.85 -11.29
N ASP A 507 17.85 6.10 -11.28
CA ASP A 507 16.46 6.54 -11.32
C ASP A 507 16.02 7.42 -10.14
N ILE A 508 16.83 7.50 -9.07
CA ILE A 508 16.59 8.42 -7.94
C ILE A 508 17.23 9.78 -8.20
N CYS A 509 18.54 9.83 -8.47
CA CYS A 509 19.26 11.10 -8.50
C CYS A 509 19.08 11.87 -9.80
N LYS A 510 18.92 11.21 -10.94
CA LYS A 510 18.75 11.87 -12.24
C LYS A 510 17.51 12.77 -12.30
N PRO A 511 16.28 12.26 -12.05
CA PRO A 511 15.09 13.12 -12.10
C PRO A 511 15.06 14.16 -10.98
N MET A 512 15.69 13.87 -9.84
CA MET A 512 15.82 14.83 -8.74
C MET A 512 16.72 16.02 -9.16
N VAL A 513 17.90 15.75 -9.70
CA VAL A 513 18.82 16.81 -10.19
C VAL A 513 18.20 17.55 -11.36
N ALA A 514 17.51 16.86 -12.28
CA ALA A 514 16.75 17.51 -13.35
C ALA A 514 15.74 18.53 -12.82
N SER A 515 15.02 18.16 -11.75
CA SER A 515 14.10 19.08 -11.05
C SER A 515 14.84 20.29 -10.47
N ILE A 516 15.98 20.10 -9.78
CA ILE A 516 16.79 21.22 -9.25
C ILE A 516 17.22 22.16 -10.37
N LEU A 517 17.81 21.62 -11.43
CA LEU A 517 18.32 22.40 -12.56
C LEU A 517 17.18 23.16 -13.25
N ALA A 518 16.01 22.55 -13.43
CA ALA A 518 14.85 23.20 -14.02
C ALA A 518 14.33 24.34 -13.12
N SER A 519 14.26 24.14 -11.80
CA SER A 519 13.86 25.19 -10.84
C SER A 519 14.83 26.38 -10.80
N LEU A 520 16.08 26.19 -11.23
CA LEU A 520 17.11 27.23 -11.31
C LEU A 520 17.23 27.89 -12.71
N GLY A 521 16.32 27.55 -13.64
CA GLY A 521 16.22 28.20 -14.95
C GLY A 521 17.34 27.83 -15.93
N THR A 522 17.70 26.55 -15.99
CA THR A 522 18.79 26.03 -16.86
C THR A 522 18.38 25.73 -18.30
N GLY A 523 17.26 26.27 -18.78
CA GLY A 523 16.75 26.03 -20.14
C GLY A 523 15.62 25.01 -20.19
N HIS A 524 15.34 24.46 -21.37
CA HIS A 524 14.22 23.54 -21.57
C HIS A 524 14.57 22.15 -21.02
N VAL A 525 13.59 21.44 -20.44
CA VAL A 525 13.80 20.14 -19.77
C VAL A 525 14.30 19.02 -20.70
N LEU A 526 14.18 19.22 -22.02
CA LEU A 526 14.64 18.31 -23.07
C LEU A 526 15.98 18.72 -23.72
N ASP A 527 16.63 19.76 -23.23
CA ASP A 527 17.89 20.25 -23.81
C ASP A 527 19.09 19.40 -23.41
N GLY A 528 19.95 19.08 -24.38
CA GLY A 528 21.21 18.38 -24.16
C GLY A 528 21.06 17.14 -23.28
N GLU A 529 21.84 17.08 -22.20
CA GLU A 529 21.80 15.95 -21.26
C GLU A 529 20.56 15.93 -20.34
N GLN A 530 19.87 17.05 -20.14
CA GLN A 530 18.67 17.14 -19.27
C GLN A 530 17.58 16.16 -19.72
N ALA A 531 17.45 15.99 -21.03
CA ALA A 531 16.58 15.02 -21.68
C ALA A 531 16.68 13.60 -21.10
N SER A 532 17.91 13.17 -20.82
CA SER A 532 18.23 11.81 -20.36
C SER A 532 18.05 11.65 -18.85
N LEU A 533 17.84 12.76 -18.13
CA LEU A 533 17.62 12.78 -16.70
C LEU A 533 16.13 12.72 -16.34
N GLN A 534 15.25 13.09 -17.27
CA GLN A 534 13.81 13.11 -17.06
C GLN A 534 13.26 11.71 -16.82
N ASP A 535 12.26 11.62 -15.95
CA ASP A 535 11.42 10.43 -15.90
C ASP A 535 10.55 10.32 -17.17
N THR A 536 9.88 9.19 -17.38
CA THR A 536 9.10 8.96 -18.60
C THR A 536 8.05 10.05 -18.87
N ASN A 537 7.49 10.68 -17.83
CA ASN A 537 6.43 11.67 -18.02
C ASN A 537 7.01 13.02 -18.49
N ASP A 538 8.07 13.51 -17.84
CA ASP A 538 8.75 14.73 -18.29
C ASP A 538 9.52 14.50 -19.61
N HIS A 539 9.97 13.27 -19.90
CA HIS A 539 10.63 12.95 -21.17
C HIS A 539 9.70 13.08 -22.39
N PHE A 540 8.43 12.70 -22.24
CA PHE A 540 7.40 12.80 -23.29
C PHE A 540 6.43 13.97 -23.08
N LEU A 541 6.67 14.83 -22.09
CA LEU A 541 5.80 15.95 -21.73
C LEU A 541 4.30 15.55 -21.67
N ALA A 542 4.04 14.34 -21.18
CA ALA A 542 2.71 13.72 -21.12
C ALA A 542 2.69 12.59 -20.09
N ASN A 543 1.56 12.34 -19.41
CA ASN A 543 1.51 11.25 -18.43
C ASN A 543 1.33 9.90 -19.13
N LEU A 544 2.22 8.95 -18.87
CA LEU A 544 2.06 7.56 -19.29
C LEU A 544 0.86 6.90 -18.60
N GLN A 545 0.05 6.19 -19.38
CA GLN A 545 -1.11 5.42 -18.94
C GLN A 545 -0.79 3.92 -18.87
N ARG A 546 -1.67 3.16 -18.22
CA ARG A 546 -1.47 1.73 -17.94
C ARG A 546 -1.25 0.88 -19.19
N ASP A 547 -1.86 1.26 -20.31
CA ASP A 547 -1.81 0.57 -21.60
C ASP A 547 -0.68 1.06 -22.51
N GLY A 548 0.20 1.93 -22.02
CA GLY A 548 1.28 2.54 -22.82
C GLY A 548 0.87 3.79 -23.59
N SER A 549 -0.41 4.20 -23.55
CA SER A 549 -0.85 5.48 -24.11
C SER A 549 -0.52 6.65 -23.18
N TYR A 550 -0.82 7.88 -23.61
CA TYR A 550 -0.50 9.12 -22.91
C TYR A 550 -1.74 10.00 -22.71
N SER A 551 -1.69 10.86 -21.70
CA SER A 551 -2.69 11.90 -21.49
C SER A 551 -2.23 13.29 -21.94
N VAL A 552 -3.18 14.03 -22.50
CA VAL A 552 -3.03 15.43 -22.92
C VAL A 552 -3.97 16.27 -22.06
N VAL A 553 -3.39 17.25 -21.35
CA VAL A 553 -4.15 18.11 -20.43
C VAL A 553 -3.80 19.57 -20.73
N PRO A 554 -4.58 20.26 -21.56
CA PRO A 554 -4.37 21.68 -21.81
C PRO A 554 -4.62 22.50 -20.55
N ARG A 555 -3.94 23.63 -20.42
CA ARG A 555 -4.13 24.58 -19.34
C ARG A 555 -5.46 25.33 -19.50
N ILE A 556 -6.26 25.35 -18.43
CA ILE A 556 -7.52 26.10 -18.34
C ILE A 556 -7.43 26.91 -17.04
N PRO A 557 -6.80 28.10 -17.05
CA PRO A 557 -6.57 28.90 -15.86
C PRO A 557 -7.87 29.21 -15.11
N GLY A 558 -7.90 28.98 -13.80
CA GLY A 558 -9.08 29.23 -12.97
C GLY A 558 -10.32 28.40 -13.34
N GLY A 559 -10.22 27.44 -14.28
CA GLY A 559 -11.37 26.74 -14.84
C GLY A 559 -12.17 27.53 -15.87
N GLU A 560 -11.67 28.68 -16.33
CA GLU A 560 -12.35 29.55 -17.29
C GLU A 560 -11.96 29.21 -18.73
N ILE A 561 -12.96 28.95 -19.58
CA ILE A 561 -12.76 28.54 -20.98
C ILE A 561 -13.83 29.17 -21.88
N THR A 562 -13.41 29.66 -23.06
CA THR A 562 -14.36 30.18 -24.05
C THR A 562 -15.04 29.04 -24.83
N PRO A 563 -16.24 29.26 -25.40
CA PRO A 563 -16.90 28.28 -26.24
C PRO A 563 -16.04 27.78 -27.40
N GLU A 564 -15.28 28.66 -28.07
CA GLU A 564 -14.42 28.32 -29.20
C GLU A 564 -13.30 27.37 -28.78
N LYS A 565 -12.65 27.67 -27.64
CA LYS A 565 -11.61 26.81 -27.06
C LYS A 565 -12.18 25.45 -26.62
N LEU A 566 -13.39 25.43 -26.08
CA LEU A 566 -14.08 24.20 -25.71
C LEU A 566 -14.40 23.33 -26.95
N ILE A 567 -14.83 23.94 -28.05
CA ILE A 567 -15.05 23.26 -29.34
C ILE A 567 -13.75 22.61 -29.83
N VAL A 568 -12.64 23.34 -29.81
CA VAL A 568 -11.34 22.80 -30.24
C VAL A 568 -10.94 21.55 -29.43
N ILE A 569 -11.13 21.56 -28.11
CA ILE A 569 -10.88 20.36 -27.27
C ILE A 569 -11.78 19.21 -27.72
N GLY A 570 -13.06 19.47 -28.00
CA GLY A 570 -14.00 18.46 -28.49
C GLY A 570 -13.61 17.88 -29.84
N GLU A 571 -13.17 18.71 -30.78
CA GLU A 571 -12.70 18.28 -32.09
C GLU A 571 -11.43 17.46 -32.00
N VAL A 572 -10.45 17.88 -31.20
CA VAL A 572 -9.23 17.12 -30.93
C VAL A 572 -9.58 15.76 -30.32
N ALA A 573 -10.44 15.73 -29.30
CA ALA A 573 -10.85 14.48 -28.67
C ALA A 573 -11.53 13.52 -29.66
N ARG A 574 -12.42 14.04 -30.52
CA ARG A 574 -13.11 13.26 -31.55
C ARG A 574 -12.12 12.71 -32.59
N ASP A 575 -11.30 13.57 -33.17
CA ASP A 575 -10.46 13.23 -34.32
C ASP A 575 -9.35 12.24 -33.93
N PHE A 576 -8.84 12.33 -32.70
CA PHE A 576 -7.84 11.41 -32.17
C PHE A 576 -8.44 10.24 -31.37
N ARG A 577 -9.78 10.16 -31.25
CA ARG A 577 -10.51 9.14 -30.46
C ARG A 577 -9.98 9.04 -29.02
N LEU A 578 -10.01 10.15 -28.29
CA LEU A 578 -9.53 10.27 -26.92
C LEU A 578 -10.68 10.16 -25.91
N TYR A 579 -10.42 9.53 -24.78
CA TYR A 579 -11.31 9.55 -23.61
C TYR A 579 -11.25 10.93 -22.97
N THR A 580 -12.39 11.49 -22.60
CA THR A 580 -12.53 12.84 -22.04
C THR A 580 -13.07 12.80 -20.61
N LYS A 581 -12.44 13.57 -19.71
CA LYS A 581 -12.86 13.63 -18.31
C LYS A 581 -12.70 15.03 -17.72
N ILE A 582 -13.79 15.56 -17.17
CA ILE A 582 -13.74 16.74 -16.30
C ILE A 582 -13.16 16.32 -14.94
N THR A 583 -12.15 17.06 -14.47
CA THR A 583 -11.44 16.75 -13.23
C THR A 583 -11.80 17.72 -12.10
N GLY A 584 -11.51 17.31 -10.86
CA GLY A 584 -11.65 18.18 -9.68
C GLY A 584 -10.72 19.40 -9.65
N GLY A 585 -9.82 19.55 -10.62
CA GLY A 585 -9.01 20.77 -10.82
C GLY A 585 -9.59 21.73 -11.86
N GLN A 586 -10.86 21.55 -12.25
CA GLN A 586 -11.55 22.33 -13.29
C GLN A 586 -10.85 22.27 -14.64
N ARG A 587 -10.42 21.06 -15.04
CA ARG A 587 -9.77 20.80 -16.32
C ARG A 587 -10.46 19.69 -17.08
N ILE A 588 -10.19 19.63 -18.39
CA ILE A 588 -10.61 18.56 -19.29
C ILE A 588 -9.37 17.74 -19.64
N ASP A 589 -9.32 16.52 -19.13
CA ASP A 589 -8.23 15.59 -19.43
C ASP A 589 -8.62 14.75 -20.65
N LEU A 590 -7.67 14.61 -21.58
CA LEU A 590 -7.78 13.76 -22.77
C LEU A 590 -6.84 12.56 -22.61
N PHE A 591 -7.34 11.33 -22.73
CA PHE A 591 -6.54 10.10 -22.53
C PHE A 591 -6.58 9.19 -23.76
N GLY A 592 -5.55 8.38 -23.93
CA GLY A 592 -5.45 7.42 -25.03
C GLY A 592 -4.62 7.92 -26.22
N ALA A 593 -3.91 9.04 -26.08
CA ALA A 593 -3.04 9.53 -27.14
C ALA A 593 -1.82 8.62 -27.28
N ARG A 594 -1.49 8.19 -28.49
CA ARG A 594 -0.21 7.50 -28.72
C ARG A 594 0.92 8.52 -28.82
N VAL A 595 2.15 8.08 -28.56
CA VAL A 595 3.32 8.98 -28.46
C VAL A 595 3.51 9.84 -29.73
N GLU A 596 3.31 9.24 -30.90
CA GLU A 596 3.44 9.89 -32.21
C GLU A 596 2.29 10.86 -32.55
N GLN A 597 1.17 10.74 -31.84
CA GLN A 597 0.05 11.67 -31.96
C GLN A 597 0.24 12.94 -31.12
N LEU A 598 1.09 12.90 -30.08
CA LEU A 598 1.26 14.02 -29.16
C LEU A 598 1.61 15.34 -29.87
N PRO A 599 2.59 15.42 -30.80
CA PRO A 599 2.89 16.66 -31.50
C PRO A 599 1.73 17.17 -32.36
N GLN A 600 0.94 16.27 -32.96
CA GLN A 600 -0.19 16.65 -33.81
C GLN A 600 -1.34 17.24 -32.98
N ILE A 601 -1.60 16.60 -31.83
CA ILE A 601 -2.60 17.07 -30.86
C ILE A 601 -2.18 18.44 -30.31
N TRP A 602 -0.94 18.56 -29.82
CA TRP A 602 -0.46 19.81 -29.23
C TRP A 602 -0.35 20.94 -30.23
N ARG A 603 -0.05 20.68 -31.51
CA ARG A 603 -0.09 21.72 -32.55
C ARG A 603 -1.47 22.38 -32.63
N ARG A 604 -2.54 21.58 -32.74
CA ARG A 604 -3.92 22.10 -32.76
C ARG A 604 -4.29 22.87 -31.51
N LEU A 605 -3.87 22.38 -30.34
CA LEU A 605 -4.14 23.06 -29.07
C LEU A 605 -3.38 24.39 -28.96
N VAL A 606 -2.10 24.41 -29.33
CA VAL A 606 -1.25 25.61 -29.32
C VAL A 606 -1.72 26.65 -30.33
N ASP A 607 -2.14 26.23 -31.52
CA ASP A 607 -2.71 27.10 -32.56
C ASP A 607 -4.02 27.77 -32.08
N ALA A 608 -4.81 27.06 -31.25
CA ALA A 608 -5.99 27.60 -30.59
C ALA A 608 -5.68 28.41 -29.31
N GLY A 609 -4.39 28.62 -29.00
CA GLY A 609 -3.95 29.43 -27.86
C GLY A 609 -4.04 28.72 -26.50
N PHE A 610 -3.95 27.39 -26.46
CA PHE A 610 -3.69 26.66 -25.23
C PHE A 610 -2.19 26.57 -24.92
N GLU A 611 -1.90 26.41 -23.63
CA GLU A 611 -0.58 26.05 -23.11
C GLU A 611 -0.65 24.66 -22.46
N SER A 612 0.51 24.07 -22.20
CA SER A 612 0.65 22.87 -21.39
C SER A 612 0.09 23.07 -19.98
N GLY A 613 -0.79 22.17 -19.58
CA GLY A 613 -1.25 22.09 -18.20
C GLY A 613 -0.18 21.55 -17.24
N HIS A 614 0.97 21.09 -17.73
CA HIS A 614 2.06 20.48 -16.96
C HIS A 614 1.59 19.34 -16.05
N ALA A 615 0.56 18.61 -16.49
CA ALA A 615 0.01 17.50 -15.72
C ALA A 615 0.99 16.34 -15.55
N TYR A 616 1.99 16.25 -16.43
CA TYR A 616 3.08 15.27 -16.41
C TYR A 616 4.14 15.61 -15.35
N GLY A 617 4.54 16.88 -15.27
CA GLY A 617 5.60 17.32 -14.38
C GLY A 617 5.21 17.37 -12.89
N LYS A 618 6.26 17.47 -12.05
CA LYS A 618 6.16 17.95 -10.67
C LYS A 618 6.20 19.48 -10.68
N ALA A 619 5.08 20.08 -11.09
CA ALA A 619 4.90 21.53 -11.17
C ALA A 619 3.54 21.97 -10.62
N LEU A 620 3.21 23.27 -10.71
CA LEU A 620 1.85 23.75 -10.48
C LEU A 620 0.88 23.11 -11.48
N ARG A 621 -0.07 22.33 -10.96
CA ARG A 621 -1.05 21.61 -11.76
C ARG A 621 -2.40 22.30 -11.91
N THR A 622 -2.81 23.17 -11.00
CA THR A 622 -4.12 23.85 -11.07
C THR A 622 -4.21 24.89 -9.96
N VAL A 623 -4.90 26.00 -10.27
CA VAL A 623 -5.49 26.89 -9.27
C VAL A 623 -7.01 26.84 -9.45
N LYS A 624 -7.70 26.06 -8.60
CA LYS A 624 -9.16 25.92 -8.65
C LYS A 624 -9.83 27.19 -8.13
N SER A 625 -10.85 27.69 -8.82
CA SER A 625 -11.60 28.87 -8.40
C SER A 625 -13.07 28.53 -8.11
N CYS A 626 -13.76 29.36 -7.34
CA CYS A 626 -15.22 29.46 -7.47
C CYS A 626 -15.56 30.65 -8.37
N VAL A 627 -16.83 30.79 -8.75
CA VAL A 627 -17.30 31.82 -9.67
C VAL A 627 -17.24 33.26 -9.11
N GLY A 628 -16.74 33.45 -7.88
CA GLY A 628 -16.48 34.75 -7.29
C GLY A 628 -17.69 35.67 -7.16
N GLU A 629 -17.43 36.95 -6.90
CA GLU A 629 -18.46 38.02 -6.88
C GLU A 629 -19.11 38.28 -8.24
N THR A 630 -18.46 37.85 -9.33
CA THR A 630 -18.98 38.00 -10.70
C THR A 630 -20.33 37.33 -10.88
N TRP A 631 -20.54 36.16 -10.26
CA TRP A 631 -21.75 35.36 -10.43
C TRP A 631 -22.39 34.87 -9.13
N CYS A 632 -21.60 34.63 -8.09
CA CYS A 632 -22.14 34.11 -6.83
C CYS A 632 -22.66 35.26 -5.98
N ARG A 633 -23.94 35.19 -5.55
CA ARG A 633 -24.53 36.16 -4.61
C ARG A 633 -23.81 36.31 -3.25
N TYR A 634 -22.92 35.37 -2.93
CA TYR A 634 -22.12 35.37 -1.70
C TYR A 634 -20.65 35.66 -1.96
N GLY A 635 -20.25 35.87 -3.22
CA GLY A 635 -18.88 36.24 -3.54
C GLY A 635 -18.61 37.65 -3.00
N VAL A 636 -17.45 37.79 -2.37
CA VAL A 636 -16.99 39.04 -1.75
C VAL A 636 -15.89 39.69 -2.58
N GLN A 637 -15.14 38.91 -3.35
CA GLN A 637 -14.10 39.38 -4.26
C GLN A 637 -14.01 38.50 -5.52
N ASP A 638 -13.31 39.00 -6.54
CA ASP A 638 -13.00 38.29 -7.77
C ASP A 638 -11.97 37.15 -7.57
N SER A 639 -12.48 35.98 -7.17
CA SER A 639 -11.68 34.78 -7.05
C SER A 639 -11.24 34.19 -8.39
N VAL A 640 -11.96 34.46 -9.48
CA VAL A 640 -11.65 33.90 -10.81
C VAL A 640 -10.42 34.61 -11.36
N GLY A 641 -10.44 35.95 -11.40
CA GLY A 641 -9.32 36.76 -11.87
C GLY A 641 -8.04 36.49 -11.07
N LEU A 642 -8.15 36.39 -9.74
CA LEU A 642 -7.00 36.03 -8.91
C LEU A 642 -6.50 34.60 -9.19
N ALA A 643 -7.38 33.61 -9.34
CA ALA A 643 -6.98 32.25 -9.67
C ALA A 643 -6.26 32.17 -11.04
N VAL A 644 -6.77 32.88 -12.04
CA VAL A 644 -6.13 33.00 -13.36
C VAL A 644 -4.75 33.62 -13.23
N ALA A 645 -4.63 34.74 -12.50
CA ALA A 645 -3.37 35.43 -12.29
C ALA A 645 -2.33 34.54 -11.59
N LEU A 646 -2.70 33.85 -10.52
CA LEU A 646 -1.81 32.93 -9.80
C LEU A 646 -1.45 31.71 -10.66
N GLU A 647 -2.39 31.14 -11.40
CA GLU A 647 -2.11 30.00 -12.27
C GLU A 647 -1.14 30.38 -13.38
N LEU A 648 -1.32 31.56 -13.97
CA LEU A 648 -0.41 32.07 -14.97
C LEU A 648 0.94 32.42 -14.34
N ARG A 649 0.99 33.04 -13.17
CA ARG A 649 2.27 33.40 -12.53
C ARG A 649 3.18 32.21 -12.27
N TYR A 650 2.64 31.08 -11.78
CA TYR A 650 3.45 29.93 -11.36
C TYR A 650 3.46 28.76 -12.36
N ARG A 651 2.98 28.98 -13.59
CA ARG A 651 3.01 27.95 -14.64
C ARG A 651 4.44 27.53 -14.97
N GLY A 652 4.67 26.24 -15.12
CA GLY A 652 5.99 25.67 -15.40
C GLY A 652 6.93 25.58 -14.19
N LEU A 653 6.59 26.15 -13.03
CA LEU A 653 7.43 26.11 -11.83
C LEU A 653 7.67 24.66 -11.37
N ARG A 654 8.86 24.12 -11.64
CA ARG A 654 9.27 22.79 -11.16
C ARG A 654 9.53 22.82 -9.66
N ALA A 655 9.10 21.77 -8.98
CA ALA A 655 9.11 21.66 -7.53
C ALA A 655 9.38 20.21 -7.09
N PRO A 656 9.80 19.98 -5.82
CA PRO A 656 10.04 18.63 -5.29
C PRO A 656 8.85 17.68 -5.50
N HIS A 657 7.63 18.21 -5.51
CA HIS A 657 6.42 17.49 -5.87
C HIS A 657 5.41 18.41 -6.60
N LYS A 658 4.36 17.82 -7.19
CA LYS A 658 3.24 18.56 -7.80
C LYS A 658 2.54 19.47 -6.78
N LEU A 659 2.20 20.68 -7.21
CA LEU A 659 1.50 21.69 -6.44
C LEU A 659 0.07 21.87 -6.94
N LYS A 660 -0.87 22.08 -6.03
CA LYS A 660 -2.25 22.47 -6.31
C LYS A 660 -2.59 23.67 -5.44
N ALA A 661 -3.41 24.57 -5.96
CA ALA A 661 -3.92 25.70 -5.21
C ALA A 661 -5.41 25.92 -5.46
N ALA A 662 -6.01 26.78 -4.65
CA ALA A 662 -7.36 27.25 -4.89
C ALA A 662 -7.60 28.65 -4.34
N VAL A 663 -8.53 29.36 -4.97
CA VAL A 663 -9.01 30.69 -4.56
C VAL A 663 -10.53 30.63 -4.41
N SER A 664 -11.02 30.93 -3.21
CA SER A 664 -12.45 31.05 -2.93
C SER A 664 -12.83 32.51 -2.71
N GLY A 665 -13.86 32.96 -3.40
CA GLY A 665 -14.38 34.33 -3.29
C GLY A 665 -15.15 34.62 -2.01
N CYS A 666 -15.31 33.65 -1.09
CA CYS A 666 -15.85 33.86 0.26
C CYS A 666 -15.59 32.66 1.17
N ALA A 667 -15.94 32.80 2.46
CA ALA A 667 -15.76 31.78 3.50
C ALA A 667 -16.55 30.47 3.29
N ARG A 668 -17.49 30.41 2.33
CA ARG A 668 -18.16 29.15 1.94
C ARG A 668 -17.25 28.19 1.19
N GLU A 669 -16.12 28.68 0.69
CA GLU A 669 -14.97 27.87 0.31
C GLU A 669 -15.24 26.85 -0.81
N CYS A 670 -16.12 27.16 -1.78
CA CYS A 670 -16.47 26.21 -2.84
C CYS A 670 -15.28 25.71 -3.70
N ALA A 671 -14.12 26.39 -3.63
CA ALA A 671 -12.91 25.97 -4.33
C ALA A 671 -12.07 24.91 -3.57
N GLU A 672 -12.41 24.56 -2.31
CA GLU A 672 -11.61 23.66 -1.45
C GLU A 672 -10.16 24.17 -1.25
N ALA A 673 -9.97 25.49 -1.16
CA ALA A 673 -8.74 26.19 -0.84
C ALA A 673 -7.93 25.55 0.31
N ARG A 674 -8.56 25.17 1.42
CA ARG A 674 -7.86 24.57 2.58
C ARG A 674 -7.37 23.14 2.31
N GLY A 675 -7.87 22.47 1.27
CA GLY A 675 -7.40 21.14 0.87
C GLY A 675 -6.20 21.16 -0.08
N LYS A 676 -5.64 22.33 -0.40
CA LYS A 676 -4.57 22.51 -1.40
C LYS A 676 -3.24 22.89 -0.76
N ASP A 677 -2.15 22.77 -1.52
CA ASP A 677 -0.80 23.04 -1.03
C ASP A 677 -0.66 24.51 -0.55
N PHE A 678 -1.35 25.44 -1.23
CA PHE A 678 -1.72 26.76 -0.70
C PHE A 678 -3.15 27.13 -1.12
N GLY A 679 -3.87 27.83 -0.26
CA GLY A 679 -5.27 28.21 -0.46
C GLY A 679 -5.50 29.68 -0.13
N VAL A 680 -6.40 30.31 -0.87
CA VAL A 680 -6.77 31.71 -0.68
C VAL A 680 -8.27 31.82 -0.48
N ILE A 681 -8.71 32.55 0.54
CA ILE A 681 -10.12 32.81 0.82
C ILE A 681 -10.34 34.31 0.99
N ALA A 682 -11.26 34.88 0.22
CA ALA A 682 -11.59 36.30 0.31
C ALA A 682 -12.23 36.67 1.66
N THR A 683 -11.88 37.85 2.15
CA THR A 683 -12.55 38.57 3.24
C THR A 683 -13.12 39.89 2.70
N GLU A 684 -13.84 40.64 3.54
CA GLU A 684 -14.37 41.97 3.15
C GLU A 684 -13.25 43.00 2.93
N THR A 685 -12.07 42.77 3.51
CA THR A 685 -10.96 43.74 3.55
C THR A 685 -9.72 43.25 2.79
N GLY A 686 -9.67 41.99 2.34
CA GLY A 686 -8.52 41.44 1.63
C GLY A 686 -8.59 39.93 1.46
N TRP A 687 -7.45 39.26 1.62
CA TRP A 687 -7.33 37.81 1.40
C TRP A 687 -6.70 37.10 2.60
N ASN A 688 -7.31 35.98 2.98
CA ASN A 688 -6.71 35.04 3.91
C ASN A 688 -5.89 34.00 3.14
N LEU A 689 -4.61 33.85 3.50
CA LEU A 689 -3.69 32.86 2.96
C LEU A 689 -3.60 31.65 3.89
N TYR A 690 -3.78 30.46 3.33
CA TYR A 690 -3.65 29.17 4.01
C TYR A 690 -2.51 28.36 3.38
N LEU A 691 -1.67 27.71 4.18
CA LEU A 691 -0.49 26.97 3.70
C LEU A 691 -0.45 25.52 4.23
N GLY A 692 0.08 24.61 3.41
CA GLY A 692 0.40 23.25 3.85
C GLY A 692 -0.72 22.22 3.77
N GLY A 693 -1.76 22.41 2.94
CA GLY A 693 -2.82 21.43 2.76
C GLY A 693 -2.46 20.29 1.79
N ASN A 694 -3.23 19.19 1.82
CA ASN A 694 -3.02 18.04 0.96
C ASN A 694 -4.31 17.23 0.75
N GLY A 695 -4.76 17.08 -0.51
CA GLY A 695 -5.82 16.14 -0.90
C GLY A 695 -5.29 14.76 -1.35
N GLY A 696 -4.36 14.16 -0.58
CA GLY A 696 -3.67 12.91 -0.91
C GLY A 696 -4.05 11.72 -0.02
N PHE A 697 -3.21 10.68 0.01
CA PHE A 697 -3.42 9.45 0.81
C PHE A 697 -3.70 9.73 2.30
N ARG A 698 -3.04 10.76 2.85
CA ARG A 698 -3.38 11.37 4.14
C ARG A 698 -3.90 12.78 3.87
N PRO A 699 -5.22 13.00 3.85
CA PRO A 699 -5.76 14.33 3.67
C PRO A 699 -5.41 15.20 4.88
N ARG A 700 -5.03 16.46 4.62
CA ARG A 700 -4.70 17.45 5.65
C ARG A 700 -5.19 18.82 5.20
N HIS A 701 -5.82 19.57 6.10
CA HIS A 701 -6.13 20.97 5.84
C HIS A 701 -4.89 21.86 6.01
N ALA A 702 -4.82 22.89 5.18
CA ALA A 702 -3.87 23.98 5.26
C ALA A 702 -4.19 24.87 6.47
N ASP A 703 -3.15 25.37 7.13
CA ASP A 703 -3.27 26.24 8.29
C ASP A 703 -3.33 27.70 7.86
N LEU A 704 -4.07 28.52 8.61
CA LEU A 704 -4.17 29.95 8.36
C LEU A 704 -2.81 30.61 8.61
N PHE A 705 -2.22 31.19 7.57
CA PHE A 705 -0.92 31.83 7.62
C PHE A 705 -1.02 33.35 7.78
N ALA A 706 -1.89 34.02 7.03
CA ALA A 706 -2.04 35.46 7.14
C ALA A 706 -3.46 35.87 6.73
N THR A 707 -3.93 37.00 7.25
CA THR A 707 -5.29 37.49 7.08
C THR A 707 -5.31 38.88 6.47
N ASP A 708 -6.42 39.20 5.78
CA ASP A 708 -6.74 40.53 5.26
C ASP A 708 -5.62 41.17 4.42
N LEU A 709 -4.91 40.34 3.66
CA LEU A 709 -3.82 40.77 2.80
C LEU A 709 -4.36 41.51 1.57
N SER A 710 -3.65 42.56 1.15
CA SER A 710 -3.80 43.05 -0.22
C SER A 710 -3.32 42.00 -1.24
N THR A 711 -3.74 42.13 -2.50
CA THR A 711 -3.32 41.19 -3.55
C THR A 711 -1.79 41.15 -3.73
N ASP A 712 -1.11 42.29 -3.61
CA ASP A 712 0.35 42.35 -3.77
C ASP A 712 1.09 41.69 -2.60
N GLU A 713 0.63 41.89 -1.36
CA GLU A 713 1.19 41.22 -0.18
C GLU A 713 0.95 39.70 -0.26
N LEU A 714 -0.26 39.29 -0.66
CA LEU A 714 -0.61 37.88 -0.87
C LEU A 714 0.32 37.21 -1.88
N VAL A 715 0.50 37.83 -3.05
CA VAL A 715 1.37 37.29 -4.10
C VAL A 715 2.82 37.21 -3.61
N THR A 716 3.31 38.24 -2.93
CA THR A 716 4.66 38.26 -2.36
C THR A 716 4.88 37.12 -1.36
N LEU A 717 3.93 36.85 -0.47
CA LEU A 717 4.04 35.75 0.49
C LEU A 717 3.98 34.37 -0.18
N ILE A 718 3.14 34.20 -1.21
CA ILE A 718 3.08 32.95 -1.97
C ILE A 718 4.39 32.72 -2.75
N ASP A 719 4.94 33.76 -3.39
CA ASP A 719 6.24 33.70 -4.08
C ASP A 719 7.32 33.16 -3.14
N ARG A 720 7.46 33.77 -1.96
CA ARG A 720 8.44 33.39 -0.95
C ARG A 720 8.21 31.98 -0.44
N PHE A 721 6.97 31.61 -0.13
CA PHE A 721 6.61 30.26 0.30
C PHE A 721 7.02 29.21 -0.72
N LEU A 722 6.66 29.41 -1.99
CA LEU A 722 6.96 28.45 -3.06
C LEU A 722 8.46 28.27 -3.26
N ILE A 723 9.22 29.37 -3.34
CA ILE A 723 10.68 29.28 -3.53
C ILE A 723 11.35 28.66 -2.30
N TYR A 724 10.93 29.03 -1.08
CA TYR A 724 11.49 28.47 0.14
C TYR A 724 11.22 26.96 0.25
N TYR A 725 10.01 26.51 -0.07
CA TYR A 725 9.67 25.09 -0.17
C TYR A 725 10.52 24.36 -1.21
N ILE A 726 10.70 24.94 -2.42
CA ILE A 726 11.51 24.33 -3.48
C ILE A 726 12.97 24.14 -3.06
N ARG A 727 13.51 25.08 -2.27
CA ARG A 727 14.88 25.03 -1.75
C ARG A 727 15.07 23.98 -0.67
N THR A 728 14.13 23.90 0.28
CA THR A 728 14.34 23.19 1.56
C THR A 728 13.66 21.84 1.65
N ALA A 729 12.62 21.57 0.85
CA ALA A 729 11.92 20.29 0.94
C ALA A 729 12.73 19.12 0.38
N ASP A 730 12.47 17.93 0.91
CA ASP A 730 13.10 16.70 0.47
C ASP A 730 12.44 16.14 -0.81
N ARG A 731 13.07 15.13 -1.40
CA ARG A 731 12.65 14.48 -2.65
C ARG A 731 11.22 13.96 -2.54
N LEU A 732 10.36 14.35 -3.49
CA LEU A 732 8.95 13.96 -3.56
C LEU A 732 8.12 14.31 -2.31
N GLN A 733 8.61 15.20 -1.45
CA GLN A 733 7.92 15.64 -0.24
C GLN A 733 6.82 16.68 -0.60
N ARG A 734 5.60 16.49 -0.10
CA ARG A 734 4.51 17.48 -0.22
C ARG A 734 4.71 18.63 0.77
N THR A 735 4.16 19.81 0.47
CA THR A 735 4.21 20.98 1.37
C THR A 735 3.67 20.66 2.76
N ALA A 736 2.63 19.84 2.85
CA ALA A 736 2.06 19.39 4.13
C ALA A 736 3.09 18.67 5.02
N ALA A 737 3.69 17.59 4.49
CA ALA A 737 4.69 16.80 5.21
C ALA A 737 6.00 17.58 5.45
N TRP A 738 6.34 18.51 4.56
CA TRP A 738 7.46 19.42 4.73
C TRP A 738 7.25 20.38 5.90
N LEU A 739 6.07 21.00 5.99
CA LEU A 739 5.73 21.90 7.09
C LEU A 739 5.61 21.17 8.43
N GLU A 740 5.11 19.94 8.44
CA GLU A 740 5.03 19.09 9.65
C GLU A 740 6.42 18.66 10.16
N ALA A 741 7.37 18.43 9.25
CA ALA A 741 8.74 18.06 9.61
C ALA A 741 9.61 19.26 10.01
N MET A 742 9.14 20.48 9.77
CA MET A 742 9.86 21.72 10.06
C MET A 742 9.80 22.03 11.57
N GLU A 743 10.98 22.19 12.19
CA GLU A 743 11.05 22.63 13.58
C GLU A 743 10.46 24.04 13.72
N GLY A 744 9.54 24.21 14.68
CA GLY A 744 8.76 25.45 14.84
C GLY A 744 7.63 25.63 13.81
N GLY A 745 7.49 24.72 12.84
CA GLY A 745 6.36 24.64 11.91
C GLY A 745 5.99 25.98 11.26
N LEU A 746 4.72 26.37 11.38
CA LEU A 746 4.19 27.59 10.76
C LEU A 746 4.79 28.88 11.35
N ASP A 747 5.17 28.88 12.63
CA ASP A 747 5.76 30.05 13.29
C ASP A 747 7.17 30.31 12.78
N HIS A 748 7.98 29.25 12.60
CA HIS A 748 9.28 29.37 11.94
C HIS A 748 9.11 29.89 10.51
N LEU A 749 8.15 29.34 9.76
CA LEU A 749 7.86 29.81 8.40
C LEU A 749 7.48 31.29 8.38
N ARG A 750 6.67 31.76 9.34
CA ARG A 750 6.33 33.19 9.48
C ARG A 750 7.57 34.03 9.73
N ALA A 751 8.42 33.64 10.67
CA ALA A 751 9.65 34.35 10.98
C ALA A 751 10.58 34.48 9.75
N VAL A 752 10.60 33.48 8.85
CA VAL A 752 11.41 33.53 7.64
C VAL A 752 10.77 34.38 6.54
N LEU A 753 9.48 34.21 6.27
CA LEU A 753 8.83 34.81 5.08
C LEU A 753 8.28 36.23 5.32
N VAL A 754 7.99 36.56 6.58
CA VAL A 754 7.41 37.86 6.99
C VAL A 754 8.47 38.71 7.68
N ASP A 755 9.10 38.19 8.74
CA ASP A 755 10.06 38.96 9.55
C ASP A 755 11.48 38.93 8.98
N ASP A 756 11.69 38.23 7.87
CA ASP A 756 12.97 38.04 7.19
C ASP A 756 14.11 37.63 8.12
N SER A 757 13.82 36.76 9.10
CA SER A 757 14.77 36.37 10.15
C SER A 757 16.07 35.74 9.63
N LEU A 758 16.07 35.26 8.37
CA LEU A 758 17.24 34.71 7.69
C LEU A 758 17.83 35.63 6.61
N GLY A 759 17.25 36.81 6.35
CA GLY A 759 17.70 37.73 5.31
C GLY A 759 17.54 37.19 3.88
N LEU A 760 16.55 36.31 3.64
CA LEU A 760 16.35 35.59 2.38
C LEU A 760 15.29 36.22 1.48
N CYS A 761 14.41 37.08 2.00
CA CYS A 761 13.21 37.53 1.29
C CYS A 761 13.52 38.14 -0.09
N ALA A 762 14.47 39.07 -0.17
CA ALA A 762 14.85 39.69 -1.44
C ALA A 762 15.38 38.67 -2.46
N GLU A 763 16.07 37.62 -2.01
CA GLU A 763 16.59 36.58 -2.89
C GLU A 763 15.48 35.63 -3.38
N LEU A 764 14.51 35.32 -2.51
CA LEU A 764 13.32 34.54 -2.84
C LEU A 764 12.46 35.28 -3.88
N ASP A 765 12.22 36.57 -3.66
CA ASP A 765 11.46 37.45 -4.56
C ASP A 765 12.12 37.51 -5.94
N ALA A 766 13.45 37.73 -5.97
CA ALA A 766 14.22 37.76 -7.23
C ALA A 766 14.21 36.40 -7.95
N ALA A 767 14.18 35.28 -7.22
CA ALA A 767 14.10 33.95 -7.82
C ALA A 767 12.75 33.70 -8.50
N MET A 768 11.64 34.08 -7.86
CA MET A 768 10.34 33.98 -8.49
C MET A 768 10.20 34.93 -9.68
N ALA A 769 10.68 36.17 -9.57
CA ALA A 769 10.67 37.13 -10.67
C ALA A 769 11.41 36.60 -11.91
N ARG A 770 12.57 35.94 -11.73
CA ARG A 770 13.28 35.25 -12.83
C ARG A 770 12.45 34.14 -13.46
N HIS A 771 11.79 33.32 -12.66
CA HIS A 771 10.91 32.27 -13.18
C HIS A 771 9.78 32.85 -14.05
N VAL A 772 9.06 33.85 -13.52
CA VAL A 772 7.96 34.51 -14.22
C VAL A 772 8.43 35.13 -15.55
N ALA A 773 9.60 35.78 -15.55
CA ALA A 773 10.16 36.44 -16.73
C ALA A 773 10.70 35.46 -17.79
N SER A 774 11.05 34.23 -17.40
CA SER A 774 11.69 33.24 -18.28
C SER A 774 10.78 32.11 -18.73
N TYR A 775 9.51 32.09 -18.30
CA TYR A 775 8.58 31.03 -18.69
C TYR A 775 8.38 30.98 -20.21
N SER A 776 8.52 29.77 -20.75
CA SER A 776 8.07 29.40 -22.09
C SER A 776 7.24 28.12 -22.01
N ASP A 777 6.29 27.95 -22.93
CA ASP A 777 5.49 26.74 -23.01
C ASP A 777 6.29 25.60 -23.66
N GLU A 778 6.53 24.53 -22.90
CA GLU A 778 7.37 23.40 -23.31
C GLU A 778 6.89 22.74 -24.61
N TRP A 779 5.57 22.67 -24.83
CA TRP A 779 5.03 22.10 -26.06
C TRP A 779 5.20 23.02 -27.27
N ARG A 780 5.00 24.33 -27.11
CA ARG A 780 5.35 25.31 -28.14
C ARG A 780 6.83 25.22 -28.54
N ASP A 781 7.72 25.12 -27.55
CA ASP A 781 9.15 25.00 -27.76
C ASP A 781 9.55 23.69 -28.45
N VAL A 782 8.85 22.58 -28.14
CA VAL A 782 8.99 21.31 -28.87
C VAL A 782 8.52 21.45 -30.31
N LEU A 783 7.35 22.05 -30.55
CA LEU A 783 6.77 22.17 -31.89
C LEU A 783 7.61 23.06 -32.83
N ALA A 784 8.40 23.97 -32.27
CA ALA A 784 9.29 24.86 -33.01
C ALA A 784 10.67 24.23 -33.31
N ASP A 785 11.03 23.10 -32.68
CA ASP A 785 12.35 22.48 -32.78
C ASP A 785 12.27 21.07 -33.42
N PRO A 786 12.77 20.90 -34.67
CA PRO A 786 12.79 19.61 -35.36
C PRO A 786 13.52 18.49 -34.61
N GLU A 787 14.57 18.78 -33.83
CA GLU A 787 15.31 17.76 -33.09
C GLU A 787 14.53 17.27 -31.87
N ARG A 788 13.80 18.16 -31.20
CA ARG A 788 12.90 17.76 -30.10
C ARG A 788 11.72 16.93 -30.62
N LEU A 789 11.18 17.27 -31.79
CA LEU A 789 10.06 16.55 -32.42
C LEU A 789 10.38 15.08 -32.74
N ARG A 790 11.62 14.77 -33.14
CA ARG A 790 12.04 13.39 -33.50
C ARG A 790 11.87 12.37 -32.38
N ARG A 791 11.73 12.82 -31.13
CA ARG A 791 11.59 11.98 -29.94
C ARG A 791 10.21 11.37 -29.78
N PHE A 792 9.20 11.96 -30.41
CA PHE A 792 7.80 11.56 -30.25
C PHE A 792 7.43 10.53 -31.31
N THR A 793 8.04 9.35 -31.24
CA THR A 793 7.81 8.24 -32.19
C THR A 793 7.71 6.93 -31.42
N SER A 794 6.88 5.98 -31.87
CA SER A 794 6.74 4.67 -31.21
C SER A 794 7.98 3.79 -31.41
N PHE A 795 8.54 3.83 -32.62
CA PHE A 795 9.70 3.02 -33.01
C PHE A 795 10.74 3.87 -33.75
N VAL A 796 12.01 3.77 -33.33
CA VAL A 796 13.11 4.54 -33.94
C VAL A 796 13.23 4.27 -35.44
N ASN A 797 13.07 3.00 -35.82
CA ASN A 797 13.23 2.52 -37.19
C ASN A 797 11.92 2.52 -38.01
N ALA A 798 10.79 2.87 -37.39
CA ALA A 798 9.50 2.98 -38.06
C ALA A 798 8.63 4.07 -37.40
N PRO A 799 8.99 5.36 -37.59
CA PRO A 799 8.37 6.48 -36.88
C PRO A 799 6.85 6.61 -37.04
N ASP A 800 6.33 6.17 -38.20
CA ASP A 800 4.91 6.26 -38.57
C ASP A 800 4.10 5.01 -38.17
N VAL A 801 4.75 3.98 -37.63
CA VAL A 801 4.08 2.74 -37.25
C VAL A 801 3.58 2.86 -35.80
N PRO A 802 2.26 2.76 -35.55
CA PRO A 802 1.73 2.80 -34.19
C PRO A 802 2.07 1.51 -33.44
N ASP A 803 2.18 1.59 -32.12
CA ASP A 803 2.35 0.40 -31.27
C ASP A 803 1.09 -0.48 -31.34
N PRO A 804 1.19 -1.72 -31.88
CA PRO A 804 0.04 -2.61 -32.05
C PRO A 804 -0.48 -3.17 -30.72
N SER A 805 0.26 -3.00 -29.61
CA SER A 805 -0.17 -3.43 -28.28
C SER A 805 -1.20 -2.48 -27.64
N ILE A 806 -1.25 -1.22 -28.10
CA ILE A 806 -2.20 -0.22 -27.61
C ILE A 806 -3.54 -0.42 -28.31
N THR A 807 -4.51 -0.96 -27.58
CA THR A 807 -5.85 -1.28 -28.11
C THR A 807 -6.95 -0.72 -27.21
N PHE A 808 -8.03 -0.25 -27.85
CA PHE A 808 -9.17 0.37 -27.17
C PHE A 808 -10.47 -0.37 -27.48
N THR A 809 -11.36 -0.43 -26.48
CA THR A 809 -12.78 -0.81 -26.63
C THR A 809 -13.68 0.38 -26.29
N ALA A 810 -14.97 0.29 -26.57
CA ALA A 810 -15.93 1.33 -26.22
C ALA A 810 -16.65 0.98 -24.91
N GLU A 811 -16.63 1.89 -23.93
CA GLU A 811 -17.37 1.78 -22.68
C GLU A 811 -18.00 3.14 -22.35
N ARG A 812 -19.30 3.16 -22.04
CA ARG A 812 -20.09 4.40 -21.83
C ARG A 812 -19.95 5.42 -22.99
N GLY A 813 -19.86 4.92 -24.23
CA GLY A 813 -19.73 5.77 -25.41
C GLY A 813 -18.36 6.45 -25.57
N GLN A 814 -17.35 6.04 -24.80
CA GLN A 814 -15.98 6.56 -24.89
C GLN A 814 -14.97 5.42 -25.12
N PRO A 815 -13.80 5.71 -25.72
CA PRO A 815 -12.73 4.73 -25.83
C PRO A 815 -12.13 4.45 -24.43
N VAL A 816 -11.90 3.18 -24.11
CA VAL A 816 -11.20 2.74 -22.89
C VAL A 816 -10.18 1.65 -23.26
N PRO A 817 -9.06 1.52 -22.53
CA PRO A 817 -8.09 0.47 -22.84
C PRO A 817 -8.70 -0.93 -22.76
N ALA A 818 -8.41 -1.79 -23.75
CA ALA A 818 -8.91 -3.15 -23.80
C ALA A 818 -8.34 -3.99 -22.63
N ARG A 819 -9.21 -4.65 -21.86
CA ARG A 819 -8.78 -5.51 -20.74
C ARG A 819 -8.35 -6.88 -21.29
N GLY A 820 -7.05 -7.19 -21.23
CA GLY A 820 -6.55 -8.57 -21.38
C GLY A 820 -6.02 -8.99 -22.75
N ALA A 821 -5.47 -8.09 -23.57
CA ALA A 821 -4.73 -8.53 -24.75
C ALA A 821 -3.40 -9.19 -24.33
N PRO A 822 -3.16 -10.48 -24.64
CA PRO A 822 -1.82 -11.04 -24.52
C PRO A 822 -0.89 -10.35 -25.53
N PRO A 823 0.41 -10.21 -25.25
CA PRO A 823 1.36 -9.73 -26.26
C PRO A 823 1.26 -10.66 -27.47
N ALA A 824 1.07 -10.07 -28.66
CA ALA A 824 0.92 -10.81 -29.91
C ALA A 824 2.10 -11.78 -30.08
N SER A 825 1.84 -13.07 -29.93
CA SER A 825 2.84 -14.11 -30.16
C SER A 825 2.82 -14.50 -31.63
N GLY A 826 3.94 -14.24 -32.33
CA GLY A 826 4.19 -14.79 -33.67
C GLY A 826 4.49 -13.75 -34.75
N ALA A 827 5.72 -13.23 -34.77
CA ALA A 827 6.34 -12.73 -36.01
C ALA A 827 7.88 -12.77 -35.88
N ASP A 828 8.55 -13.05 -37.00
CA ASP A 828 10.00 -13.23 -37.15
C ASP A 828 10.83 -12.10 -36.50
N ARG A 829 11.64 -12.45 -35.48
CA ARG A 829 12.40 -11.51 -34.64
C ARG A 829 13.47 -10.72 -35.40
N ARG A 830 13.77 -11.04 -36.66
CA ARG A 830 14.86 -10.39 -37.42
C ARG A 830 14.46 -9.10 -38.14
N ARG A 831 13.17 -8.70 -38.14
CA ARG A 831 12.67 -7.48 -38.81
C ARG A 831 11.64 -6.67 -37.99
N GLN A 832 11.60 -6.82 -36.66
CA GLN A 832 10.63 -6.10 -35.84
C GLN A 832 11.04 -4.63 -35.56
N PRO A 833 10.09 -3.68 -35.57
CA PRO A 833 10.30 -2.32 -35.09
C PRO A 833 10.84 -2.30 -33.65
N VAL A 834 11.82 -1.45 -33.36
CA VAL A 834 12.47 -1.35 -32.04
C VAL A 834 11.81 -0.25 -31.22
N ALA A 835 11.13 -0.62 -30.14
CA ALA A 835 10.36 0.29 -29.31
C ALA A 835 11.26 1.26 -28.54
N LEU A 836 10.87 2.55 -28.52
CA LEU A 836 11.49 3.56 -27.66
C LEU A 836 10.91 3.45 -26.25
N GLY A 837 11.59 2.73 -25.36
CA GLY A 837 11.40 2.89 -23.92
C GLY A 837 10.60 1.79 -23.22
N LEU A 838 11.27 0.66 -22.98
CA LEU A 838 11.27 0.00 -21.67
C LEU A 838 12.73 -0.41 -21.42
N PRO A 839 13.36 -0.07 -20.28
CA PRO A 839 14.61 -0.72 -19.94
C PRO A 839 14.34 -2.21 -19.80
N GLU A 840 15.00 -3.04 -20.62
CA GLU A 840 15.13 -4.47 -20.33
C GLU A 840 15.84 -4.57 -18.98
N VAL A 841 15.08 -4.80 -17.91
CA VAL A 841 15.64 -5.35 -16.67
C VAL A 841 15.97 -6.80 -17.00
N ARG A 842 17.19 -7.03 -17.48
CA ARG A 842 17.75 -8.38 -17.52
C ARG A 842 17.98 -8.84 -16.07
N PRO A 843 17.65 -10.10 -15.76
CA PRO A 843 17.76 -10.65 -14.41
C PRO A 843 19.18 -10.58 -13.86
#